data_AF-A0A7I5E7D6-F1
#
_entry.id   AF-A0A7I5E7D6-F1
#
_cell.length_a   1.000
_cell.length_b   1.000
_cell.length_c   1.000
_cell.angle_alpha   90.00
_cell.angle_beta   90.00
_cell.angle_gamma   90.00
#
_symmetry.space_group_name_H-M   'P 1'
#
loop_
_entity.id
_entity.type
_entity.pdbx_description
1 polymer ?
#
loop_
_entity_poly.entity_id
_entity_poly.type
_entity_poly.pdbx_seq_one_letter_code
_entity_poly.pdbx_strand_id
1 'polypeptide(L)'
;MYHGGTVSDDDEDHSSEATMNFNAKMTAKFRKAFPLRSESNLRRPTPIATPSLAQISKRLNFDDSFNTSTVNNTNAKLSELREEVVSLKRQLNNAENSIERLKASEKSAKDHANQLQLEISTLRKELIKQSHSMDIENAKNELNKVLHSRDEWREASTRFHRYFQCAKARLITAENELRRRGLLNENMKMTLTHAWTATECNTQNIQDNLCDLLRNASTTLEELDRSSEEQEEVEKYMRSLTKKNASDYDGNEDSDSNDTAMIFEEPEEAVIRDSISPIVPTSLEAEQSTMSESILNSTFANTSIDYEKDERIQRLELENSRMQDRLNLLRDRAQKSMLMEEQKNNAEQKYSLLEKNMEKILAEHQSLQTACAKKLFDFPEKTSQGRSTEIIKRIQDLNGNVETLQEQLRGSRFEIESSKKEIEALRRERDALLRKLDQITAINEDLKNSLYVEKERCSDLTRTTEEKNSELQTCQKELSAVRSEIKVLEEKLVEAQSRTAHLEVQLRNASREPTDAGDETQIIHLRNNPLQCAVDAYSEAEKERLRKRKAETTFDGGEPCEAKRAREEHISALEAQLKKSEREKEQTIRLQKDLAKKYREITTTLTGYQIKLKDADEGICYVNSVYDETEKQFVFKFNTESGIVDLLDVSQDSLSQGRPWEEEMQKYIGERHSIPGFLAAVTLQLEARRNTEDVERTHTFTVMQEH
;
A
#
# COMPACT_ATOMS: atom_id res chain seq x y z
N MET A 1 75.00 13.04 27.66
CA MET A 1 75.00 14.13 26.66
C MET A 1 73.67 14.01 25.93
N TYR A 2 72.65 14.81 26.27
CA TYR A 2 72.27 16.10 25.60
C TYR A 2 72.25 15.94 24.07
N HIS A 3 71.21 16.18 23.26
CA HIS A 3 69.94 16.96 23.25
C HIS A 3 68.91 16.14 22.39
N GLY A 4 67.58 16.33 22.31
CA GLY A 4 66.71 17.50 22.41
C GLY A 4 66.07 17.82 21.04
N GLY A 5 64.74 17.87 20.96
CA GLY A 5 63.94 18.49 19.88
C GLY A 5 63.56 17.59 18.69
N THR A 6 62.39 17.66 18.05
CA THR A 6 61.20 18.54 18.13
C THR A 6 60.08 17.83 17.35
N VAL A 7 58.88 17.74 17.92
CA VAL A 7 57.65 17.35 17.23
C VAL A 7 57.12 18.61 16.53
N SER A 8 56.90 18.53 15.22
CA SER A 8 56.26 19.56 14.40
C SER A 8 54.81 19.09 14.17
N ASP A 9 53.90 19.60 14.99
CA ASP A 9 52.47 19.65 14.67
C ASP A 9 52.27 20.86 13.74
N ASP A 10 51.95 20.59 12.48
CA ASP A 10 51.37 21.57 11.55
C ASP A 10 50.56 20.77 10.51
N ASP A 11 49.39 20.29 10.93
CA ASP A 11 48.30 19.92 10.03
C ASP A 11 47.06 20.72 10.49
N GLU A 12 46.98 21.97 10.02
CA GLU A 12 45.77 22.79 10.09
C GLU A 12 44.69 22.18 9.19
N ASP A 13 43.81 21.37 9.78
CA ASP A 13 42.59 20.86 9.17
C ASP A 13 41.61 22.01 8.86
N HIS A 14 41.68 22.57 7.65
CA HIS A 14 40.67 23.50 7.17
C HIS A 14 39.37 22.76 6.85
N SER A 15 38.34 23.01 7.66
CA SER A 15 36.99 22.49 7.43
C SER A 15 36.44 22.96 6.08
N SER A 16 35.92 22.04 5.27
CA SER A 16 35.43 22.34 3.91
C SER A 16 34.35 23.45 3.88
N GLU A 17 34.35 24.26 2.81
CA GLU A 17 33.44 25.40 2.62
C GLU A 17 31.95 25.02 2.72
N ALA A 18 31.60 23.81 2.28
CA ALA A 18 30.25 23.26 2.42
C ALA A 18 29.86 23.03 3.89
N THR A 19 30.78 22.52 4.71
CA THR A 19 30.60 22.34 6.15
C THR A 19 30.50 23.69 6.86
N MET A 20 31.31 24.69 6.47
CA MET A 20 31.22 26.04 7.03
C MET A 20 29.88 26.71 6.69
N ASN A 21 29.40 26.59 5.45
CA ASN A 21 28.12 27.17 5.03
C ASN A 21 26.92 26.48 5.68
N PHE A 22 26.98 25.15 5.86
CA PHE A 22 25.95 24.40 6.57
C PHE A 22 25.89 24.78 8.06
N ASN A 23 27.04 24.85 8.73
CA ASN A 23 27.13 25.30 10.12
C ASN A 23 26.65 26.75 10.28
N ALA A 24 27.06 27.67 9.40
CA ALA A 24 26.60 29.05 9.43
C ALA A 24 25.08 29.16 9.29
N LYS A 25 24.46 28.35 8.42
CA LYS A 25 23.01 28.35 8.20
C LYS A 25 22.24 27.74 9.37
N MET A 26 22.77 26.68 9.99
CA MET A 26 22.22 26.08 11.21
C MET A 26 22.34 27.03 12.41
N THR A 27 23.50 27.67 12.60
CA THR A 27 23.70 28.66 13.67
C THR A 27 22.81 29.88 13.48
N ALA A 28 22.58 30.35 12.24
CA ALA A 28 21.66 31.45 11.95
C ALA A 28 20.20 31.08 12.26
N LYS A 29 19.77 29.85 11.93
CA LYS A 29 18.44 29.35 12.30
C LYS A 29 18.29 29.18 13.82
N PHE A 30 19.34 28.73 14.51
CA PHE A 30 19.37 28.57 15.95
C PHE A 30 19.31 29.92 16.68
N ARG A 31 20.07 30.94 16.25
CA ARG A 31 20.00 32.31 16.78
C ARG A 31 18.66 32.99 16.52
N LYS A 32 18.01 32.68 15.40
CA LYS A 32 16.66 33.18 15.07
C LYS A 32 15.58 32.56 15.98
N ALA A 33 15.75 31.29 16.36
CA ALA A 33 14.82 30.58 17.25
C ALA A 33 15.06 30.91 18.74
N PHE A 34 16.30 31.20 19.14
CA PHE A 34 16.68 31.46 20.53
C PHE A 34 17.63 32.68 20.65
N PRO A 35 17.11 33.92 20.66
CA PRO A 35 17.94 35.11 20.84
C PRO A 35 18.55 35.13 22.24
N LEU A 36 19.88 35.16 22.34
CA LEU A 36 20.57 35.31 23.62
C LEU A 36 20.35 36.73 24.16
N ARG A 37 20.12 36.85 25.48
CA ARG A 37 19.86 38.13 26.19
C ARG A 37 20.96 39.19 26.04
N SER A 38 22.13 38.85 25.51
CA SER A 38 23.23 39.78 25.22
C SER A 38 23.14 40.45 23.83
N GLU A 39 22.35 39.91 22.89
CA GLU A 39 22.19 40.49 21.54
C GLU A 39 20.96 41.43 21.43
N SER A 40 20.09 41.47 22.44
CA SER A 40 18.95 42.40 22.51
C SER A 40 19.34 43.87 22.74
N ASN A 41 20.61 44.17 23.01
CA ASN A 41 21.08 45.52 23.34
C ASN A 41 21.66 46.30 22.14
N LEU A 42 21.71 45.70 20.94
CA LEU A 42 22.25 46.35 19.72
C LEU A 42 21.20 46.81 18.71
N ARG A 43 19.92 46.50 18.91
CA ARG A 43 18.85 47.26 18.26
C ARG A 43 18.56 48.50 19.08
N ARG A 44 19.11 49.64 18.66
CA ARG A 44 18.60 50.96 19.06
C ARG A 44 17.08 50.96 18.86
N PRO A 45 16.28 51.14 19.93
CA PRO A 45 14.90 51.50 19.75
C PRO A 45 14.88 52.90 19.14
N THR A 46 14.19 53.06 18.01
CA THR A 46 13.68 54.36 17.59
C THR A 46 12.88 54.89 18.79
N PRO A 47 13.15 56.11 19.29
CA PRO A 47 12.44 56.62 20.45
C PRO A 47 11.01 56.92 20.03
N ILE A 48 10.10 56.00 20.33
CA ILE A 48 8.70 56.36 20.49
C ILE A 48 8.66 57.12 21.80
N ALA A 49 8.60 58.45 21.68
CA ALA A 49 8.37 59.34 22.80
C ALA A 49 7.04 58.97 23.45
N THR A 50 7.09 58.21 24.54
CA THR A 50 6.02 58.23 25.53
C THR A 50 6.02 59.62 26.16
N PRO A 51 4.94 60.41 26.06
CA PRO A 51 4.89 61.66 26.80
C PRO A 51 4.84 61.31 28.28
N SER A 52 5.78 61.85 29.06
CA SER A 52 5.80 61.63 30.50
C SER A 52 4.54 62.22 31.14
N LEU A 53 4.10 61.65 32.26
CA LEU A 53 2.96 62.12 33.05
C LEU A 53 3.07 63.61 33.45
N ALA A 54 4.29 64.17 33.44
CA ALA A 54 4.56 65.58 33.68
C ALA A 54 4.34 66.50 32.47
N GLN A 55 4.33 65.97 31.23
CA GLN A 55 4.00 66.72 30.01
C GLN A 55 2.49 66.76 29.72
N ILE A 56 1.72 65.81 30.26
CA ILE A 56 0.26 65.79 30.19
C ILE A 56 -0.35 66.82 31.18
N SER A 57 0.36 67.14 32.26
CA SER A 57 -0.10 68.10 33.28
C SER A 57 0.07 69.59 32.93
N LYS A 58 0.58 69.94 31.73
CA LYS A 58 0.75 71.34 31.28
C LYS A 58 -0.11 71.75 30.08
N ARG A 59 -1.04 70.89 29.62
CA ARG A 59 -2.03 71.25 28.58
C ARG A 59 -3.46 71.43 29.12
N LEU A 60 -3.62 71.43 30.44
CA LEU A 60 -4.81 71.90 31.15
C LEU A 60 -4.51 73.28 31.75
N ASN A 61 -4.48 74.31 30.91
CA ASN A 61 -4.81 75.66 31.37
C ASN A 61 -6.10 76.05 30.66
N PHE A 62 -7.17 75.98 31.43
CA PHE A 62 -8.36 76.80 31.23
C PHE A 62 -8.00 78.27 31.52
N ASP A 63 -8.74 79.16 30.88
CA ASP A 63 -8.69 80.62 31.00
C ASP A 63 -7.56 81.33 30.24
N ASP A 64 -7.83 81.60 28.97
CA ASP A 64 -7.70 82.97 28.49
C ASP A 64 -8.64 83.25 27.31
N SER A 65 -9.26 84.44 27.35
CA SER A 65 -10.04 85.10 26.30
C SER A 65 -11.56 84.87 26.28
N PHE A 66 -12.24 85.33 27.32
CA PHE A 66 -13.50 86.06 27.11
C PHE A 66 -13.20 87.44 26.50
N ASN A 67 -14.06 87.84 25.54
CA ASN A 67 -14.23 89.14 24.89
C ASN A 67 -13.30 89.53 23.73
N THR A 68 -13.83 89.40 22.49
CA THR A 68 -14.12 90.51 21.55
C THR A 68 -15.04 89.94 20.45
N SER A 69 -16.34 90.27 20.43
CA SER A 69 -16.93 91.31 19.58
C SER A 69 -16.26 91.50 18.21
N THR A 70 -17.07 91.24 17.16
CA THR A 70 -16.95 91.74 15.76
C THR A 70 -15.83 91.19 14.88
N VAL A 71 -16.18 90.33 13.92
CA VAL A 71 -16.15 90.54 12.45
C VAL A 71 -16.20 89.16 11.79
N ASN A 72 -17.22 88.95 10.94
CA ASN A 72 -17.27 87.83 9.99
C ASN A 72 -16.02 87.86 9.10
N ASN A 73 -14.97 87.14 9.48
CA ASN A 73 -13.84 86.93 8.59
C ASN A 73 -14.09 85.62 7.84
N THR A 74 -14.86 85.72 6.76
CA THR A 74 -15.08 84.64 5.78
C THR A 74 -13.76 83.99 5.35
N ASN A 75 -12.64 84.71 5.42
CA ASN A 75 -11.30 84.18 5.17
C ASN A 75 -10.84 83.09 6.16
N ALA A 76 -11.27 83.11 7.42
CA ALA A 76 -10.86 82.10 8.41
C ALA A 76 -11.58 80.76 8.16
N LYS A 77 -12.91 80.80 7.94
CA LYS A 77 -13.68 79.62 7.51
C LYS A 77 -13.27 79.11 6.11
N LEU A 78 -12.94 80.03 5.19
CA LEU A 78 -12.35 79.64 3.90
C LEU A 78 -10.96 79.02 4.07
N SER A 79 -10.17 79.43 5.06
CA SER A 79 -8.87 78.83 5.35
C SER A 79 -9.02 77.43 5.93
N GLU A 80 -9.96 77.23 6.86
CA GLU A 80 -10.26 75.92 7.46
C GLU A 80 -10.83 74.94 6.43
N LEU A 81 -11.79 75.37 5.60
CA LEU A 81 -12.30 74.58 4.47
C LEU A 81 -11.21 74.31 3.42
N ARG A 82 -10.28 75.24 3.19
CA ARG A 82 -9.12 74.98 2.31
C ARG A 82 -8.18 73.95 2.91
N GLU A 83 -7.93 73.99 4.21
CA GLU A 83 -7.11 72.98 4.91
C GLU A 83 -7.79 71.60 4.91
N GLU A 84 -9.12 71.55 5.09
CA GLU A 84 -9.88 70.32 5.01
C GLU A 84 -9.89 69.75 3.58
N VAL A 85 -10.06 70.58 2.56
CA VAL A 85 -9.94 70.17 1.15
C VAL A 85 -8.52 69.70 0.84
N VAL A 86 -7.48 70.33 1.39
CA VAL A 86 -6.08 69.88 1.23
C VAL A 86 -5.86 68.53 1.94
N SER A 87 -6.44 68.34 3.12
CA SER A 87 -6.40 67.08 3.86
C SER A 87 -7.11 65.95 3.10
N LEU A 88 -8.32 66.20 2.60
CA LEU A 88 -9.09 65.26 1.81
C LEU A 88 -8.40 64.93 0.47
N LYS A 89 -7.80 65.92 -0.21
CA LYS A 89 -6.97 65.67 -1.40
C LYS A 89 -5.76 64.82 -1.10
N ARG A 90 -5.12 65.01 0.06
CA ARG A 90 -4.00 64.17 0.50
C ARG A 90 -4.44 62.75 0.83
N GLN A 91 -5.61 62.59 1.46
CA GLN A 91 -6.19 61.27 1.74
C GLN A 91 -6.60 60.54 0.45
N LEU A 92 -7.21 61.25 -0.50
CA LEU A 92 -7.55 60.73 -1.83
C LEU A 92 -6.30 60.24 -2.56
N ASN A 93 -5.26 61.08 -2.63
CA ASN A 93 -3.99 60.71 -3.25
C ASN A 93 -3.33 59.51 -2.54
N ASN A 94 -3.41 59.42 -1.21
CA ASN A 94 -2.89 58.25 -0.49
C ASN A 94 -3.70 56.98 -0.78
N ALA A 95 -5.03 57.09 -0.92
CA ALA A 95 -5.90 55.98 -1.28
C ALA A 95 -5.64 55.52 -2.73
N GLU A 96 -5.49 56.45 -3.68
CA GLU A 96 -5.11 56.17 -5.07
C GLU A 96 -3.77 55.42 -5.14
N ASN A 97 -2.74 55.91 -4.44
CA ASN A 97 -1.43 55.23 -4.36
C ASN A 97 -1.49 53.86 -3.65
N SER A 98 -2.47 53.64 -2.77
CA SER A 98 -2.68 52.34 -2.14
C SER A 98 -3.38 51.37 -3.10
N ILE A 99 -4.38 51.85 -3.85
CA ILE A 99 -5.09 51.08 -4.86
C ILE A 99 -4.12 50.67 -5.97
N GLU A 100 -3.25 51.57 -6.42
CA GLU A 100 -2.26 51.27 -7.46
C GLU A 100 -1.26 50.19 -7.02
N ARG A 101 -0.79 50.26 -5.76
CA ARG A 101 0.06 49.21 -5.17
C ARG A 101 -0.65 47.87 -5.05
N LEU A 102 -1.92 47.87 -4.64
CA LEU A 102 -2.72 46.65 -4.56
C LEU A 102 -2.95 46.03 -5.94
N LYS A 103 -3.25 46.84 -6.97
CA LYS A 103 -3.36 46.38 -8.36
C LYS A 103 -2.06 45.78 -8.90
N ALA A 104 -0.91 46.38 -8.57
CA ALA A 104 0.39 45.83 -8.95
C ALA A 104 0.66 44.48 -8.24
N SER A 105 0.29 44.36 -6.96
CA SER A 105 0.40 43.11 -6.20
C SER A 105 -0.56 42.04 -6.73
N GLU A 106 -1.79 42.40 -7.10
CA GLU A 106 -2.77 41.50 -7.70
C GLU A 106 -2.27 40.96 -9.04
N LYS A 107 -1.72 41.84 -9.89
CA LYS A 107 -1.12 41.44 -11.17
C LYS A 107 0.03 40.45 -10.95
N SER A 108 0.95 40.74 -10.03
CA SER A 108 2.06 39.84 -9.70
C SER A 108 1.57 38.49 -9.14
N ALA A 109 0.52 38.48 -8.32
CA ALA A 109 -0.06 37.24 -7.80
C ALA A 109 -0.74 36.43 -8.90
N LYS A 110 -1.42 37.09 -9.85
CA LYS A 110 -2.04 36.46 -11.02
C LYS A 110 -0.98 35.83 -11.95
N ASP A 111 0.12 36.53 -12.20
CA ASP A 111 1.23 36.00 -12.99
C ASP A 111 1.86 34.76 -12.32
N HIS A 112 2.03 34.81 -10.99
CA HIS A 112 2.52 33.66 -10.22
C HIS A 112 1.54 32.47 -10.23
N ALA A 113 0.23 32.73 -10.11
CA ALA A 113 -0.80 31.69 -10.21
C ALA A 113 -0.80 31.02 -11.59
N ASN A 114 -0.67 31.81 -12.66
CA ASN A 114 -0.56 31.29 -14.03
C ASN A 114 0.70 30.42 -14.21
N GLN A 115 1.83 30.84 -13.62
CA GLN A 115 3.07 30.05 -13.66
C GLN A 115 2.93 28.70 -12.94
N LEU A 116 2.32 28.68 -11.75
CA LEU A 116 2.03 27.44 -11.02
C LEU A 116 1.06 26.54 -11.79
N GLN A 117 0.07 27.13 -12.46
CA GLN A 117 -0.89 26.36 -13.26
C GLN A 117 -0.21 25.72 -14.47
N LEU A 118 0.74 26.40 -15.10
CA LEU A 118 1.58 25.83 -16.15
C LEU A 118 2.42 24.66 -15.62
N GLU A 119 3.06 24.83 -14.47
CA GLU A 119 3.90 23.81 -13.82
C GLU A 119 3.09 22.56 -13.43
N ILE A 120 1.91 22.74 -12.84
CA ILE A 120 0.97 21.65 -12.54
C ILE A 120 0.57 20.91 -13.82
N SER A 121 0.30 21.64 -14.91
CA SER A 121 -0.06 21.01 -16.19
C SER A 121 1.09 20.19 -16.77
N THR A 122 2.35 20.64 -16.62
CA THR A 122 3.52 19.88 -17.06
C THR A 122 3.78 18.66 -16.20
N LEU A 123 3.66 18.77 -14.88
CA LEU A 123 3.84 17.65 -13.96
C LEU A 123 2.76 16.57 -14.15
N ARG A 124 1.51 16.97 -14.41
CA ARG A 124 0.43 16.02 -14.75
C ARG A 124 0.74 15.23 -16.02
N LYS A 125 1.27 15.89 -17.07
CA LYS A 125 1.67 15.22 -18.31
C LYS A 125 2.81 14.23 -18.07
N GLU A 126 3.81 14.63 -17.30
CA GLU A 126 4.95 13.75 -16.98
C GLU A 126 4.51 12.54 -16.15
N LEU A 127 3.60 12.73 -15.19
CA LEU A 127 3.04 11.65 -14.37
C LEU A 127 2.24 10.65 -15.23
N ILE A 128 1.40 11.13 -16.14
CA ILE A 128 0.64 10.28 -17.07
C ILE A 128 1.59 9.48 -17.95
N LYS A 129 2.63 10.12 -18.49
CA LYS A 129 3.65 9.47 -19.33
C LYS A 129 4.42 8.39 -18.56
N GLN A 130 4.82 8.66 -17.32
CA GLN A 130 5.50 7.69 -16.46
C GLN A 130 4.59 6.51 -16.08
N SER A 131 3.31 6.76 -15.77
CA SER A 131 2.35 5.70 -15.46
C SER A 131 2.16 4.77 -16.66
N HIS A 132 1.86 5.32 -17.84
CA HIS A 132 1.63 4.51 -19.04
C HIS A 132 2.89 3.75 -19.47
N SER A 133 4.08 4.38 -19.36
CA SER A 133 5.34 3.69 -19.65
C SER A 133 5.60 2.52 -18.70
N MET A 134 5.25 2.64 -17.42
CA MET A 134 5.43 1.58 -16.44
C MET A 134 4.42 0.44 -16.66
N ASP A 135 3.17 0.77 -17.00
CA ASP A 135 2.13 -0.21 -17.29
C ASP A 135 2.43 -1.01 -18.57
N ILE A 136 2.93 -0.35 -19.61
CA ILE A 136 3.39 -1.00 -20.85
C ILE A 136 4.60 -1.92 -20.58
N GLU A 137 5.56 -1.46 -19.78
CA GLU A 137 6.74 -2.27 -19.43
C GLU A 137 6.37 -3.49 -18.58
N ASN A 138 5.42 -3.33 -17.65
CA ASN A 138 4.86 -4.43 -16.86
C ASN A 138 4.12 -5.44 -17.74
N ALA A 139 3.29 -4.97 -18.68
CA ALA A 139 2.59 -5.82 -19.63
C ALA A 139 3.57 -6.59 -20.55
N LYS A 140 4.63 -5.94 -21.02
CA LYS A 140 5.71 -6.60 -21.79
C LYS A 140 6.43 -7.68 -20.98
N ASN A 141 6.72 -7.41 -19.71
CA ASN A 141 7.34 -8.39 -18.82
C ASN A 141 6.44 -9.60 -18.54
N GLU A 142 5.14 -9.40 -18.33
CA GLU A 142 4.19 -10.50 -18.19
C GLU A 142 4.03 -11.31 -19.48
N LEU A 143 3.96 -10.63 -20.63
CA LEU A 143 3.95 -11.29 -21.94
C LEU A 143 5.20 -12.17 -22.14
N ASN A 144 6.38 -11.66 -21.80
CA ASN A 144 7.62 -12.43 -21.89
C ASN A 144 7.62 -13.68 -21.00
N LYS A 145 7.06 -13.59 -19.79
CA LYS A 145 6.90 -14.76 -18.90
C LYS A 145 5.93 -15.79 -19.50
N VAL A 146 4.81 -15.34 -20.05
CA VAL A 146 3.83 -16.20 -20.72
C VAL A 146 4.43 -16.88 -21.95
N LEU A 147 5.22 -16.15 -22.75
CA LEU A 147 5.93 -16.70 -23.90
C LEU A 147 6.96 -17.76 -23.50
N HIS A 148 7.71 -17.54 -22.42
CA HIS A 148 8.66 -18.53 -21.91
C HIS A 148 7.95 -19.81 -21.44
N SER A 149 6.87 -19.65 -20.65
CA SER A 149 6.07 -20.78 -20.20
C SER A 149 5.42 -21.53 -21.37
N ARG A 150 4.95 -20.84 -22.41
CA ARG A 150 4.45 -21.47 -23.65
C ARG A 150 5.50 -22.36 -24.28
N ASP A 151 6.74 -21.89 -24.42
CA ASP A 151 7.79 -22.66 -25.07
C ASP A 151 8.14 -23.92 -24.28
N GLU A 152 8.11 -23.83 -22.95
CA GLU A 152 8.24 -24.99 -22.06
C GLU A 152 7.07 -25.97 -22.23
N TRP A 153 5.83 -25.51 -22.26
CA TRP A 153 4.64 -26.35 -22.45
C TRP A 153 4.58 -26.97 -23.85
N ARG A 154 5.02 -26.23 -24.88
CA ARG A 154 5.13 -26.73 -26.26
C ARG A 154 6.19 -27.83 -26.36
N GLU A 155 7.34 -27.63 -25.74
CA GLU A 155 8.40 -28.63 -25.68
C GLU A 155 7.94 -29.87 -24.89
N ALA A 156 7.27 -29.68 -23.74
CA ALA A 156 6.68 -30.75 -22.96
C ALA A 156 5.64 -31.54 -23.78
N SER A 157 4.71 -30.84 -24.45
CA SER A 157 3.70 -31.46 -25.33
C SER A 157 4.35 -32.26 -26.47
N THR A 158 5.40 -31.72 -27.09
CA THR A 158 6.17 -32.41 -28.14
C THR A 158 6.84 -33.69 -27.61
N ARG A 159 7.41 -33.63 -26.39
CA ARG A 159 7.99 -34.81 -25.71
C ARG A 159 6.91 -35.84 -25.38
N PHE A 160 5.76 -35.42 -24.86
CA PHE A 160 4.62 -36.29 -24.58
C PHE A 160 4.09 -36.95 -25.85
N HIS A 161 3.96 -36.20 -26.95
CA HIS A 161 3.54 -36.74 -28.23
C HIS A 161 4.54 -37.80 -28.74
N ARG A 162 5.85 -37.52 -28.69
CA ARG A 162 6.89 -38.52 -29.05
C ARG A 162 6.84 -39.75 -28.18
N TYR A 163 6.70 -39.59 -26.86
CA TYR A 163 6.55 -40.71 -25.93
C TYR A 163 5.31 -41.55 -26.30
N PHE A 164 4.19 -40.89 -26.58
CA PHE A 164 2.94 -41.55 -26.96
C PHE A 164 3.08 -42.33 -28.27
N GLN A 165 3.72 -41.76 -29.30
CA GLN A 165 4.02 -42.45 -30.55
C GLN A 165 4.90 -43.70 -30.33
N CYS A 166 5.93 -43.59 -29.50
CA CYS A 166 6.79 -44.71 -29.13
C CYS A 166 6.03 -45.80 -28.35
N ALA A 167 5.18 -45.42 -27.40
CA ALA A 167 4.34 -46.34 -26.65
C ALA A 167 3.33 -47.07 -27.55
N LYS A 168 2.68 -46.33 -28.48
CA LYS A 168 1.79 -46.87 -29.51
C LYS A 168 2.52 -47.91 -30.38
N ALA A 169 3.73 -47.61 -30.87
CA ALA A 169 4.51 -48.55 -31.66
C ALA A 169 4.89 -49.84 -30.90
N ARG A 170 5.29 -49.72 -29.63
CA ARG A 170 5.60 -50.87 -28.76
C ARG A 170 4.38 -51.74 -28.51
N LEU A 171 3.23 -51.12 -28.24
CA LEU A 171 1.98 -51.83 -28.01
C LEU A 171 1.45 -52.51 -29.27
N ILE A 172 1.54 -51.88 -30.45
CA ILE A 172 1.22 -52.51 -31.73
C ILE A 172 2.10 -53.76 -31.96
N THR A 173 3.38 -53.67 -31.60
CA THR A 173 4.30 -54.82 -31.69
C THR A 173 3.89 -55.95 -30.74
N ALA A 174 3.53 -55.62 -29.50
CA ALA A 174 3.03 -56.58 -28.52
C ALA A 174 1.68 -57.20 -28.94
N GLU A 175 0.76 -56.40 -29.48
CA GLU A 175 -0.51 -56.87 -30.03
C GLU A 175 -0.30 -57.87 -31.17
N ASN A 176 0.61 -57.57 -32.10
CA ASN A 176 0.95 -58.46 -33.21
C ASN A 176 1.51 -59.80 -32.72
N GLU A 177 2.35 -59.80 -31.68
CA GLU A 177 2.90 -61.02 -31.09
C GLU A 177 1.83 -61.83 -30.33
N LEU A 178 0.96 -61.17 -29.57
CA LEU A 178 -0.18 -61.81 -28.90
C LEU A 178 -1.15 -62.42 -29.91
N ARG A 179 -1.41 -61.73 -31.02
CA ARG A 179 -2.21 -62.23 -32.14
C ARG A 179 -1.55 -63.45 -32.78
N ARG A 180 -0.23 -63.41 -33.02
CA ARG A 180 0.54 -64.53 -33.57
C ARG A 180 0.46 -65.78 -32.68
N ARG A 181 0.37 -65.60 -31.36
CA ARG A 181 0.24 -66.68 -30.37
C ARG A 181 -1.20 -67.09 -30.06
N GLY A 182 -2.20 -66.45 -30.68
CA GLY A 182 -3.62 -66.74 -30.46
C GLY A 182 -4.15 -66.33 -29.07
N LEU A 183 -3.46 -65.40 -28.40
CA LEU A 183 -3.79 -64.95 -27.03
C LEU A 183 -4.59 -63.64 -27.00
N LEU A 184 -4.79 -62.99 -28.16
CA LEU A 184 -5.50 -61.73 -28.28
C LEU A 184 -7.00 -61.99 -28.49
N ASN A 185 -7.84 -61.56 -27.55
CA ASN A 185 -9.30 -61.61 -27.73
C ASN A 185 -9.83 -60.34 -28.44
N GLU A 186 -10.95 -60.47 -29.15
CA GLU A 186 -11.47 -59.37 -29.99
C GLU A 186 -12.03 -58.19 -29.18
N ASN A 187 -12.44 -58.44 -27.93
CA ASN A 187 -12.90 -57.40 -27.02
C ASN A 187 -11.74 -56.47 -26.58
N MET A 188 -10.60 -57.04 -26.20
CA MET A 188 -9.37 -56.32 -25.82
C MET A 188 -8.84 -55.49 -26.98
N LYS A 189 -8.92 -56.01 -28.21
CA LYS A 189 -8.55 -55.27 -29.43
C LYS A 189 -9.44 -54.05 -29.65
N MET A 190 -10.76 -54.19 -29.52
CA MET A 190 -11.69 -53.07 -29.62
C MET A 190 -11.46 -52.02 -28.53
N THR A 191 -11.22 -52.44 -27.28
CA THR A 191 -10.96 -51.52 -26.17
C THR A 191 -9.64 -50.75 -26.35
N LEU A 192 -8.57 -51.44 -26.77
CA LEU A 192 -7.27 -50.81 -27.06
C LEU A 192 -7.37 -49.78 -28.19
N THR A 193 -8.08 -50.14 -29.26
CA THR A 193 -8.25 -49.25 -30.42
C THR A 193 -9.05 -48.00 -30.05
N HIS A 194 -10.16 -48.17 -29.31
CA HIS A 194 -10.99 -47.06 -28.84
C HIS A 194 -10.23 -46.11 -27.90
N ALA A 195 -9.48 -46.66 -26.93
CA ALA A 195 -8.65 -45.88 -26.02
C ALA A 195 -7.60 -45.05 -26.79
N TRP A 196 -7.05 -45.60 -27.87
CA TRP A 196 -6.04 -44.91 -28.68
C TRP A 196 -6.62 -43.74 -29.47
N THR A 197 -7.72 -43.95 -30.17
CA THR A 197 -8.40 -42.89 -30.93
C THR A 197 -8.89 -41.76 -30.03
N ALA A 198 -9.37 -42.07 -28.82
CA ALA A 198 -9.82 -41.05 -27.86
C ALA A 198 -8.66 -40.19 -27.34
N THR A 199 -7.48 -40.79 -27.12
CA THR A 199 -6.31 -40.09 -26.59
C THR A 199 -5.61 -39.24 -27.67
N GLU A 200 -5.59 -39.70 -28.92
CA GLU A 200 -4.98 -39.01 -30.06
C GLU A 200 -5.75 -37.72 -30.42
N CYS A 201 -7.09 -37.75 -30.46
CA CYS A 201 -7.91 -36.54 -30.68
C CYS A 201 -7.73 -35.47 -29.59
N ASN A 202 -7.51 -35.88 -28.33
CA ASN A 202 -7.43 -34.93 -27.22
C ASN A 202 -6.11 -34.13 -27.24
N THR A 203 -5.01 -34.76 -27.67
CA THR A 203 -3.70 -34.07 -27.75
C THR A 203 -3.62 -33.06 -28.90
N GLN A 204 -4.24 -33.35 -30.05
CA GLN A 204 -4.29 -32.42 -31.19
C GLN A 204 -5.14 -31.18 -30.87
N ASN A 205 -6.31 -31.38 -30.25
CA ASN A 205 -7.22 -30.30 -29.90
C ASN A 205 -6.61 -29.31 -28.88
N ILE A 206 -5.78 -29.80 -27.95
CA ILE A 206 -5.05 -28.94 -26.99
C ILE A 206 -4.01 -28.08 -27.71
N GLN A 207 -3.33 -28.62 -28.74
CA GLN A 207 -2.30 -27.89 -29.48
C GLN A 207 -2.87 -26.75 -30.33
N ASP A 208 -4.02 -26.98 -30.98
CA ASP A 208 -4.65 -26.00 -31.86
C ASP A 208 -5.29 -24.85 -31.06
N ASN A 209 -6.00 -25.14 -29.97
CA ASN A 209 -6.62 -24.12 -29.12
C ASN A 209 -5.58 -23.17 -28.46
N LEU A 210 -4.41 -23.69 -28.09
CA LEU A 210 -3.35 -22.87 -27.48
C LEU A 210 -2.73 -21.89 -28.50
N CYS A 211 -2.64 -22.29 -29.77
CA CYS A 211 -2.07 -21.44 -30.82
C CYS A 211 -2.99 -20.28 -31.19
N ASP A 212 -4.31 -20.49 -31.19
CA ASP A 212 -5.27 -19.44 -31.53
C ASP A 212 -5.43 -18.41 -30.40
N LEU A 213 -5.44 -18.85 -29.14
CA LEU A 213 -5.48 -17.94 -27.98
C LEU A 213 -4.32 -16.93 -27.98
N LEU A 214 -3.13 -17.37 -28.37
CA LEU A 214 -1.92 -16.55 -28.40
C LEU A 214 -1.86 -15.61 -29.60
N ARG A 215 -2.42 -16.02 -30.74
CA ARG A 215 -2.55 -15.14 -31.90
C ARG A 215 -3.42 -13.94 -31.53
N ASN A 216 -4.53 -14.19 -30.82
CA ASN A 216 -5.44 -13.15 -30.35
C ASN A 216 -4.77 -12.22 -29.33
N ALA A 217 -3.99 -12.75 -28.38
CA ALA A 217 -3.27 -11.93 -27.41
C ALA A 217 -2.20 -11.03 -28.08
N SER A 218 -1.49 -11.53 -29.10
CA SER A 218 -0.51 -10.75 -29.86
C SER A 218 -1.17 -9.61 -30.63
N THR A 219 -2.32 -9.86 -31.26
CA THR A 219 -3.07 -8.82 -31.98
C THR A 219 -3.58 -7.73 -31.03
N THR A 220 -4.05 -8.08 -29.83
CA THR A 220 -4.50 -7.09 -28.85
C THR A 220 -3.36 -6.19 -28.36
N LEU A 221 -2.15 -6.72 -28.22
CA LEU A 221 -0.96 -5.94 -27.86
C LEU A 221 -0.52 -4.99 -28.99
N GLU A 222 -0.57 -5.44 -30.24
CA GLU A 222 -0.28 -4.58 -31.41
C GLU A 222 -1.34 -3.48 -31.62
N GLU A 223 -2.57 -3.70 -31.15
CA GLU A 223 -3.64 -2.69 -31.14
C GLU A 223 -3.45 -1.66 -30.01
N LEU A 224 -2.96 -2.09 -28.84
CA LEU A 224 -2.63 -1.21 -27.73
C LEU A 224 -1.38 -0.34 -28.00
N ASP A 225 -0.40 -0.86 -28.74
CA ASP A 225 0.78 -0.08 -29.14
C ASP A 225 0.39 0.98 -30.19
N ARG A 226 -0.53 0.64 -31.12
CA ARG A 226 -1.07 1.60 -32.09
C ARG A 226 -1.95 2.68 -31.46
N SER A 227 -2.75 2.36 -30.44
CA SER A 227 -3.59 3.37 -29.77
C SER A 227 -2.76 4.40 -28.99
N SER A 228 -1.56 4.03 -28.52
CA SER A 228 -0.59 4.96 -27.96
C SER A 228 -0.03 5.94 -28.99
N GLU A 229 0.15 5.53 -30.25
CA GLU A 229 0.64 6.38 -31.33
C GLU A 229 -0.47 7.33 -31.86
N GLU A 230 -1.72 6.86 -31.93
CA GLU A 230 -2.88 7.66 -32.35
C GLU A 230 -3.22 8.79 -31.36
N GLN A 231 -2.98 8.59 -30.06
CA GLN A 231 -3.17 9.63 -29.04
C GLN A 231 -2.15 10.80 -29.17
N GLU A 232 -0.95 10.54 -29.68
CA GLU A 232 0.06 11.55 -29.93
C GLU A 232 -0.31 12.46 -31.13
N GLU A 233 -1.04 11.91 -32.12
CA GLU A 233 -1.63 12.68 -33.23
C GLU A 233 -2.82 13.54 -32.78
N VAL A 234 -3.69 13.01 -31.91
CA VAL A 234 -4.79 13.77 -31.29
C VAL A 234 -4.24 14.91 -30.41
N GLU A 235 -3.12 14.70 -29.70
CA GLU A 235 -2.44 15.76 -28.95
C GLU A 235 -1.80 16.83 -29.85
N LYS A 236 -1.26 16.43 -31.00
CA LYS A 236 -0.72 17.37 -32.01
C LYS A 236 -1.83 18.22 -32.60
N TYR A 237 -3.00 17.64 -32.81
CA TYR A 237 -4.22 18.34 -33.20
C TYR A 237 -4.72 19.30 -32.11
N MET A 238 -4.77 18.88 -30.84
CA MET A 238 -5.15 19.75 -29.71
C MET A 238 -4.16 20.90 -29.44
N ARG A 239 -2.86 20.66 -29.63
CA ARG A 239 -1.83 21.73 -29.62
C ARG A 239 -2.00 22.71 -30.78
N SER A 240 -2.51 22.26 -31.93
CA SER A 240 -2.82 23.15 -33.05
C SER A 240 -4.05 24.03 -32.78
N LEU A 241 -5.07 23.51 -32.09
CA LEU A 241 -6.25 24.29 -31.66
C LEU A 241 -5.89 25.37 -30.64
N THR A 242 -5.03 25.05 -29.66
CA THR A 242 -4.59 26.04 -28.65
C THR A 242 -3.68 27.11 -29.22
N LYS A 243 -2.94 26.82 -30.30
CA LYS A 243 -2.13 27.82 -31.02
C LYS A 243 -2.99 28.76 -31.88
N LYS A 244 -4.17 28.31 -32.33
CA LYS A 244 -5.12 29.12 -33.10
C LYS A 244 -5.91 30.11 -32.22
N ASN A 245 -6.10 29.79 -30.94
CA ASN A 245 -6.77 30.68 -29.97
C ASN A 245 -5.86 31.77 -29.38
N ALA A 246 -4.60 31.84 -29.79
CA ALA A 246 -3.63 32.83 -29.31
C ALA A 246 -3.33 33.95 -30.33
N SER A 247 -3.87 33.92 -31.55
CA SER A 247 -3.57 34.96 -32.56
C SER A 247 -4.63 36.02 -32.79
N ASP A 248 -5.87 35.87 -32.32
CA ASP A 248 -6.94 36.80 -32.67
C ASP A 248 -7.50 37.47 -31.40
N TYR A 249 -6.80 38.50 -30.95
CA TYR A 249 -7.37 39.56 -30.13
C TYR A 249 -7.71 40.71 -31.09
N ASP A 250 -8.94 40.75 -31.58
CA ASP A 250 -9.59 42.03 -31.85
C ASP A 250 -11.08 41.93 -31.51
N GLY A 251 -11.57 42.97 -30.86
CA GLY A 251 -12.75 42.89 -30.00
C GLY A 251 -14.08 42.75 -30.73
N ASN A 252 -15.03 42.07 -30.09
CA ASN A 252 -16.32 42.66 -29.74
C ASN A 252 -17.09 41.74 -28.78
N GLU A 253 -17.81 42.36 -27.84
CA GLU A 253 -18.85 41.73 -27.05
C GLU A 253 -19.98 41.27 -27.98
N ASP A 254 -20.48 40.03 -27.82
CA ASP A 254 -21.92 39.77 -27.69
C ASP A 254 -22.21 38.29 -27.36
N SER A 255 -23.30 38.13 -26.61
CA SER A 255 -23.97 36.91 -26.15
C SER A 255 -24.11 35.79 -27.18
N ASP A 256 -23.79 34.54 -26.80
CA ASP A 256 -24.79 33.46 -26.70
C ASP A 256 -24.16 32.12 -26.26
N SER A 257 -24.64 31.63 -25.12
CA SER A 257 -24.45 30.24 -24.69
C SER A 257 -25.36 29.33 -25.52
N ASN A 258 -24.76 28.53 -26.41
CA ASN A 258 -25.40 27.32 -26.93
C ASN A 258 -24.57 26.12 -26.49
N ASP A 259 -24.92 25.57 -25.33
CA ASP A 259 -24.48 24.26 -24.87
C ASP A 259 -24.99 23.21 -25.86
N THR A 260 -24.12 22.77 -26.76
CA THR A 260 -24.33 21.54 -27.53
C THR A 260 -23.86 20.38 -26.66
N ALA A 261 -24.84 19.70 -26.06
CA ALA A 261 -24.66 18.42 -25.40
C ALA A 261 -23.98 17.43 -26.35
N MET A 262 -22.77 16.99 -26.00
CA MET A 262 -22.15 15.80 -26.58
C MET A 262 -22.70 14.60 -25.82
N ILE A 263 -23.73 13.98 -26.42
CA ILE A 263 -24.24 12.66 -26.12
C ILE A 263 -23.07 11.68 -26.30
N PHE A 264 -22.65 11.03 -25.22
CA PHE A 264 -21.86 9.80 -25.31
C PHE A 264 -22.83 8.62 -25.41
N GLU A 265 -22.82 7.95 -26.57
CA GLU A 265 -23.42 6.62 -26.72
C GLU A 265 -22.57 5.61 -25.92
N GLU A 266 -23.20 4.99 -24.93
CA GLU A 266 -22.67 3.81 -24.21
C GLU A 266 -22.51 2.63 -25.17
N PRO A 267 -21.41 1.87 -25.12
CA PRO A 267 -21.33 0.58 -25.80
C PRO A 267 -22.08 -0.49 -24.99
N GLU A 268 -22.90 -1.26 -25.70
CA GLU A 268 -23.74 -2.36 -25.24
C GLU A 268 -22.96 -3.42 -24.44
N GLU A 269 -23.25 -3.58 -23.15
CA GLU A 269 -22.86 -4.75 -22.39
C GLU A 269 -23.79 -5.93 -22.69
N ALA A 270 -23.19 -7.00 -23.21
CA ALA A 270 -23.81 -8.28 -23.42
C ALA A 270 -24.29 -8.90 -22.09
N VAL A 271 -25.60 -8.96 -21.91
CA VAL A 271 -26.28 -9.68 -20.83
C VAL A 271 -26.04 -11.18 -20.98
N ILE A 272 -25.13 -11.72 -20.16
CA ILE A 272 -25.05 -13.15 -19.87
C ILE A 272 -26.20 -13.48 -18.91
N ARG A 273 -27.22 -14.15 -19.45
CA ARG A 273 -28.26 -14.85 -18.68
C ARG A 273 -27.63 -15.99 -17.90
N ASP A 274 -27.82 -16.00 -16.59
CA ASP A 274 -28.02 -17.25 -15.85
C ASP A 274 -29.19 -17.11 -14.87
N SER A 275 -30.24 -17.84 -15.23
CA SER A 275 -31.29 -18.50 -14.44
C SER A 275 -31.22 -18.38 -12.91
N ILE A 276 -32.36 -18.01 -12.28
CA ILE A 276 -33.10 -18.85 -11.30
C ILE A 276 -34.49 -18.21 -11.05
N SER A 277 -35.52 -19.06 -11.11
CA SER A 277 -36.94 -18.77 -10.99
C SER A 277 -37.39 -18.19 -9.64
N PRO A 278 -38.45 -17.37 -9.59
CA PRO A 278 -39.18 -17.06 -8.35
C PRO A 278 -40.45 -17.93 -8.23
N ILE A 279 -40.63 -18.55 -7.06
CA ILE A 279 -41.89 -19.18 -6.65
C ILE A 279 -42.76 -18.11 -5.97
N VAL A 280 -43.97 -17.94 -6.51
CA VAL A 280 -45.10 -17.20 -5.95
C VAL A 280 -45.87 -18.12 -4.97
N PRO A 281 -46.49 -17.59 -3.91
CA PRO A 281 -47.95 -17.54 -3.87
C PRO A 281 -48.47 -16.15 -3.41
N THR A 282 -49.35 -15.46 -4.15
CA THR A 282 -50.83 -15.41 -3.97
C THR A 282 -51.25 -15.44 -2.50
N SER A 283 -52.04 -14.53 -1.93
CA SER A 283 -53.12 -13.66 -2.45
C SER A 283 -53.65 -12.81 -1.29
N LEU A 284 -54.12 -11.58 -1.53
CA LEU A 284 -55.49 -11.13 -1.20
C LEU A 284 -55.63 -9.61 -1.32
N GLU A 285 -56.70 -9.24 -2.03
CA GLU A 285 -57.24 -7.91 -2.27
C GLU A 285 -57.82 -7.29 -0.98
N ALA A 286 -57.83 -5.95 -0.89
CA ALA A 286 -59.05 -5.13 -0.76
C ALA A 286 -58.77 -3.74 -0.16
N GLU A 287 -58.93 -2.74 -1.01
CA GLU A 287 -59.66 -1.46 -0.86
C GLU A 287 -59.87 -0.77 0.50
N GLN A 288 -59.46 0.51 0.50
CA GLN A 288 -60.20 1.74 0.87
C GLN A 288 -60.65 2.05 2.34
N SER A 289 -60.21 3.25 2.75
CA SER A 289 -60.99 4.33 3.39
C SER A 289 -61.00 4.49 4.93
N THR A 290 -60.44 5.62 5.37
CA THR A 290 -60.89 6.55 6.42
C THR A 290 -61.21 6.03 7.83
N MET A 291 -60.40 6.40 8.82
CA MET A 291 -60.75 7.44 9.81
C MET A 291 -59.66 7.56 10.89
N SER A 292 -59.32 8.81 11.16
CA SER A 292 -58.47 9.27 12.26
C SER A 292 -59.14 9.03 13.63
N GLU A 293 -58.34 9.06 14.69
CA GLU A 293 -58.71 9.02 16.12
C GLU A 293 -58.71 7.64 16.83
N SER A 294 -57.63 6.86 16.72
CA SER A 294 -57.35 5.75 17.67
C SER A 294 -55.85 5.51 17.96
N ILE A 295 -54.95 6.36 17.45
CA ILE A 295 -53.52 6.00 17.33
C ILE A 295 -52.72 6.18 18.63
N LEU A 296 -53.23 6.89 19.65
CA LEU A 296 -52.43 7.20 20.85
C LEU A 296 -52.47 6.17 21.98
N ASN A 297 -53.45 5.25 22.01
CA ASN A 297 -53.50 4.18 23.02
C ASN A 297 -53.10 2.79 22.49
N SER A 298 -52.98 2.62 21.17
CA SER A 298 -52.55 1.35 20.55
C SER A 298 -51.03 1.18 20.50
N THR A 299 -50.25 2.26 20.58
CA THR A 299 -48.79 2.24 20.44
C THR A 299 -48.05 1.71 21.66
N PHE A 300 -48.63 1.76 22.87
CA PHE A 300 -48.02 1.16 24.06
C PHE A 300 -48.28 -0.35 24.19
N ALA A 301 -49.41 -0.85 23.68
CA ALA A 301 -49.71 -2.28 23.68
C ALA A 301 -49.02 -3.01 22.51
N ASN A 302 -48.92 -2.36 21.34
CA ASN A 302 -48.29 -2.97 20.16
C ASN A 302 -46.76 -3.07 20.31
N THR A 303 -46.09 -2.12 20.97
CA THR A 303 -44.65 -2.24 21.24
C THR A 303 -44.34 -3.42 22.16
N SER A 304 -45.14 -3.65 23.21
CA SER A 304 -44.97 -4.80 24.11
C SER A 304 -45.19 -6.15 23.41
N ILE A 305 -46.14 -6.22 22.47
CA ILE A 305 -46.43 -7.42 21.69
C ILE A 305 -45.34 -7.69 20.65
N ASP A 306 -44.77 -6.64 20.06
CA ASP A 306 -43.68 -6.76 19.08
C ASP A 306 -42.37 -7.19 19.76
N TYR A 307 -42.05 -6.69 20.96
CA TYR A 307 -40.91 -7.21 21.74
C TYR A 307 -41.04 -8.70 22.09
N GLU A 308 -42.25 -9.17 22.42
CA GLU A 308 -42.48 -10.59 22.75
C GLU A 308 -42.39 -11.49 21.50
N LYS A 309 -42.82 -10.99 20.33
CA LYS A 309 -42.63 -11.66 19.05
C LYS A 309 -41.16 -11.71 18.65
N ASP A 310 -40.42 -10.61 18.81
CA ASP A 310 -39.00 -10.54 18.48
C ASP A 310 -38.18 -11.47 19.39
N GLU A 311 -38.49 -11.53 20.69
CA GLU A 311 -37.83 -12.48 21.60
C GLU A 311 -38.17 -13.93 21.25
N ARG A 312 -39.40 -14.20 20.80
CA ARG A 312 -39.80 -15.53 20.31
C ARG A 312 -39.09 -15.89 19.01
N ILE A 313 -38.92 -14.94 18.09
CA ILE A 313 -38.17 -15.12 16.85
C ILE A 313 -36.71 -15.42 17.17
N GLN A 314 -36.06 -14.65 18.03
CA GLN A 314 -34.67 -14.89 18.46
C GLN A 314 -34.50 -16.26 19.13
N ARG A 315 -35.47 -16.68 19.97
CA ARG A 315 -35.47 -18.02 20.57
C ARG A 315 -35.58 -19.13 19.52
N LEU A 316 -36.47 -18.96 18.54
CA LEU A 316 -36.63 -19.90 17.43
C LEU A 316 -35.41 -19.93 16.52
N GLU A 317 -34.78 -18.79 16.24
CA GLU A 317 -33.54 -18.69 15.46
C GLU A 317 -32.38 -19.39 16.17
N LEU A 318 -32.25 -19.21 17.49
CA LEU A 318 -31.25 -19.92 18.30
C LEU A 318 -31.50 -21.42 18.32
N GLU A 319 -32.76 -21.84 18.45
CA GLU A 319 -33.14 -23.26 18.39
C GLU A 319 -32.86 -23.85 16.99
N ASN A 320 -33.17 -23.11 15.94
CA ASN A 320 -32.91 -23.51 14.56
C ASN A 320 -31.39 -23.61 14.29
N SER A 321 -30.59 -22.68 14.83
CA SER A 321 -29.13 -22.77 14.79
C SER A 321 -28.62 -24.02 15.51
N ARG A 322 -29.12 -24.32 16.71
CA ARG A 322 -28.74 -25.54 17.46
C ARG A 322 -29.14 -26.82 16.71
N MET A 323 -30.29 -26.82 16.05
CA MET A 323 -30.75 -27.94 15.24
C MET A 323 -29.89 -28.12 13.99
N GLN A 324 -29.49 -27.01 13.36
CA GLN A 324 -28.58 -27.03 12.22
C GLN A 324 -27.20 -27.56 12.60
N ASP A 325 -26.66 -27.15 13.74
CA ASP A 325 -25.40 -27.69 14.28
C ASP A 325 -25.49 -29.19 14.55
N ARG A 326 -26.61 -29.65 15.12
CA ARG A 326 -26.86 -31.07 15.36
C ARG A 326 -26.98 -31.86 14.06
N LEU A 327 -27.61 -31.28 13.03
CA LEU A 327 -27.74 -31.90 11.71
C LEU A 327 -26.38 -32.01 11.02
N ASN A 328 -25.55 -30.97 11.09
CA ASN A 328 -24.18 -31.00 10.58
C ASN A 328 -23.34 -32.09 11.27
N LEU A 329 -23.41 -32.17 12.60
CA LEU A 329 -22.67 -33.18 13.36
C LEU A 329 -23.14 -34.62 13.03
N LEU A 330 -24.44 -34.82 12.79
CA LEU A 330 -24.97 -36.09 12.31
C LEU A 330 -24.55 -36.41 10.87
N ARG A 331 -24.49 -35.41 9.98
CA ARG A 331 -23.99 -35.55 8.61
C ARG A 331 -22.52 -35.96 8.60
N ASP A 332 -21.68 -35.29 9.39
CA ASP A 332 -20.25 -35.60 9.51
C ASP A 332 -20.05 -37.02 10.06
N ARG A 333 -20.85 -37.41 11.06
CA ARG A 333 -20.84 -38.77 11.61
C ARG A 333 -21.24 -39.82 10.57
N ALA A 334 -22.26 -39.54 9.76
CA ALA A 334 -22.71 -40.44 8.69
C ALA A 334 -21.64 -40.57 7.60
N GLN A 335 -21.04 -39.47 7.17
CA GLN A 335 -19.95 -39.47 6.20
C GLN A 335 -18.73 -40.25 6.72
N LYS A 336 -18.36 -40.06 7.99
CA LYS A 336 -17.30 -40.84 8.62
C LYS A 336 -17.63 -42.33 8.69
N SER A 337 -18.87 -42.69 8.99
CA SER A 337 -19.31 -44.09 9.01
C SER A 337 -19.23 -44.73 7.61
N MET A 338 -19.65 -44.00 6.58
CA MET A 338 -19.59 -44.48 5.19
C MET A 338 -18.13 -44.70 4.73
N LEU A 339 -17.22 -43.78 5.09
CA LEU A 339 -15.79 -43.94 4.79
C LEU A 339 -15.19 -45.16 5.51
N MET A 340 -15.56 -45.39 6.78
CA MET A 340 -15.12 -46.58 7.52
C MET A 340 -15.62 -47.88 6.89
N GLU A 341 -16.85 -47.89 6.37
CA GLU A 341 -17.43 -49.05 5.70
C GLU A 341 -16.78 -49.32 4.34
N GLU A 342 -16.46 -48.27 3.57
CA GLU A 342 -15.68 -48.40 2.33
C GLU A 342 -14.26 -48.92 2.59
N GLN A 343 -13.59 -48.43 3.64
CA GLN A 343 -12.28 -48.94 4.06
C GLN A 343 -12.35 -50.41 4.48
N LYS A 344 -13.40 -50.80 5.21
CA LYS A 344 -13.66 -52.19 5.58
C LYS A 344 -13.84 -53.07 4.33
N ASN A 345 -14.69 -52.66 3.39
CA ASN A 345 -14.93 -53.40 2.15
C ASN A 345 -13.65 -53.56 1.30
N ASN A 346 -12.82 -52.51 1.24
CA ASN A 346 -11.52 -52.56 0.56
C ASN A 346 -10.57 -53.55 1.26
N ALA A 347 -10.55 -53.56 2.60
CA ALA A 347 -9.76 -54.52 3.36
C ALA A 347 -10.24 -55.97 3.12
N GLU A 348 -11.55 -56.22 3.13
CA GLU A 348 -12.12 -57.54 2.84
C GLU A 348 -11.78 -58.03 1.43
N GLN A 349 -11.83 -57.16 0.41
CA GLN A 349 -11.40 -57.49 -0.95
C GLN A 349 -9.91 -57.86 -1.01
N LYS A 350 -9.05 -57.10 -0.31
CA LYS A 350 -7.62 -57.40 -0.21
C LYS A 350 -7.36 -58.73 0.49
N TYR A 351 -8.10 -59.03 1.57
CA TYR A 351 -8.01 -60.31 2.26
C TYR A 351 -8.43 -61.47 1.35
N SER A 352 -9.55 -61.35 0.64
CA SER A 352 -10.00 -62.39 -0.31
C SER A 352 -8.99 -62.62 -1.44
N LEU A 353 -8.35 -61.56 -1.95
CA LEU A 353 -7.30 -61.69 -2.95
C LEU A 353 -6.05 -62.38 -2.39
N LEU A 354 -5.66 -62.03 -1.16
CA LEU A 354 -4.51 -62.63 -0.49
C LEU A 354 -4.76 -64.13 -0.20
N GLU A 355 -5.96 -64.49 0.22
CA GLU A 355 -6.38 -65.88 0.45
C GLU A 355 -6.27 -66.70 -0.85
N LYS A 356 -6.82 -66.18 -1.97
CA LYS A 356 -6.68 -66.83 -3.29
C LYS A 356 -5.22 -66.98 -3.73
N ASN A 357 -4.39 -65.98 -3.47
CA ASN A 357 -2.96 -66.06 -3.77
C ASN A 357 -2.26 -67.11 -2.90
N MET A 358 -2.62 -67.20 -1.62
CA MET A 358 -2.08 -68.22 -0.72
C MET A 358 -2.49 -69.63 -1.15
N GLU A 359 -3.75 -69.85 -1.49
CA GLU A 359 -4.23 -71.13 -2.06
C GLU A 359 -3.48 -71.50 -3.33
N LYS A 360 -3.27 -70.54 -4.23
CA LYS A 360 -2.50 -70.75 -5.46
C LYS A 360 -1.06 -71.16 -5.17
N ILE A 361 -0.37 -70.47 -4.25
CA ILE A 361 1.00 -70.81 -3.84
C ILE A 361 1.05 -72.21 -3.22
N LEU A 362 0.08 -72.55 -2.37
CA LEU A 362 0.00 -73.89 -1.76
C LEU A 362 -0.21 -74.98 -2.81
N ALA A 363 -1.08 -74.75 -3.79
CA ALA A 363 -1.30 -75.67 -4.91
C ALA A 363 -0.05 -75.82 -5.80
N GLU A 364 0.64 -74.72 -6.11
CA GLU A 364 1.91 -74.73 -6.84
C GLU A 364 2.99 -75.48 -6.06
N HIS A 365 3.08 -75.28 -4.74
CA HIS A 365 4.01 -75.98 -3.87
C HIS A 365 3.74 -77.49 -3.82
N GLN A 366 2.47 -77.91 -3.71
CA GLN A 366 2.10 -79.34 -3.78
C GLN A 366 2.41 -79.95 -5.15
N SER A 367 2.15 -79.21 -6.23
CA SER A 367 2.50 -79.64 -7.59
C SER A 367 4.01 -79.82 -7.75
N LEU A 368 4.80 -78.86 -7.23
CA LEU A 368 6.26 -78.91 -7.24
C LEU A 368 6.77 -80.08 -6.40
N GLN A 369 6.23 -80.33 -5.20
CA GLN A 369 6.58 -81.50 -4.38
C GLN A 369 6.30 -82.81 -5.12
N THR A 370 5.16 -82.92 -5.81
CA THR A 370 4.79 -84.10 -6.59
C THR A 370 5.72 -84.28 -7.79
N ALA A 371 6.07 -83.20 -8.49
CA ALA A 371 7.00 -83.21 -9.61
C ALA A 371 8.44 -83.53 -9.18
N CYS A 372 8.88 -83.02 -8.04
CA CYS A 372 10.17 -83.33 -7.42
C CYS A 372 10.24 -84.80 -7.02
N ALA A 373 9.22 -85.33 -6.34
CA ALA A 373 9.14 -86.75 -6.01
C ALA A 373 9.20 -87.62 -7.27
N LYS A 374 8.44 -87.25 -8.31
CA LYS A 374 8.45 -87.99 -9.58
C LYS A 374 9.83 -87.96 -10.25
N LYS A 375 10.51 -86.81 -10.30
CA LYS A 375 11.86 -86.68 -10.89
C LYS A 375 12.98 -87.30 -10.05
N LEU A 376 12.83 -87.37 -8.74
CA LEU A 376 13.80 -87.98 -7.81
C LEU A 376 13.68 -89.50 -7.76
N PHE A 377 12.52 -90.08 -8.09
CA PHE A 377 12.27 -91.52 -7.95
C PHE A 377 11.94 -92.27 -9.26
N ASP A 378 11.56 -91.60 -10.36
CA ASP A 378 11.52 -92.23 -11.69
C ASP A 378 12.94 -92.36 -12.26
N PHE A 379 13.58 -93.50 -12.01
CA PHE A 379 14.80 -93.90 -12.71
C PHE A 379 14.48 -95.06 -13.66
N PRO A 380 14.72 -94.93 -14.97
CA PRO A 380 14.74 -96.11 -15.84
C PRO A 380 15.91 -97.01 -15.43
N GLU A 381 15.67 -98.31 -15.28
CA GLU A 381 16.68 -99.32 -14.92
C GLU A 381 17.84 -99.30 -15.94
N LYS A 382 18.91 -98.58 -15.59
CA LYS A 382 20.22 -98.66 -16.23
C LYS A 382 21.25 -98.97 -15.15
N THR A 383 22.34 -99.64 -15.57
CA THR A 383 23.43 -100.13 -14.72
C THR A 383 23.91 -99.06 -13.73
N SER A 384 24.28 -99.47 -12.51
CA SER A 384 24.53 -98.60 -11.35
C SER A 384 25.49 -97.43 -11.62
N GLN A 385 26.42 -97.59 -12.56
CA GLN A 385 27.39 -96.58 -12.94
C GLN A 385 26.80 -95.43 -13.78
N GLY A 386 25.83 -95.70 -14.65
CA GLY A 386 25.14 -94.66 -15.44
C GLY A 386 24.21 -93.80 -14.58
N ARG A 387 23.60 -94.40 -13.55
CA ARG A 387 22.73 -93.72 -12.59
C ARG A 387 23.49 -92.68 -11.75
N SER A 388 24.69 -93.02 -11.28
CA SER A 388 25.54 -92.08 -10.54
C SER A 388 25.98 -90.88 -11.39
N THR A 389 26.37 -91.10 -12.65
CA THR A 389 26.77 -90.00 -13.55
C THR A 389 25.63 -89.05 -13.87
N GLU A 390 24.41 -89.56 -14.03
CA GLU A 390 23.23 -88.74 -14.33
C GLU A 390 22.76 -87.93 -13.12
N ILE A 391 22.88 -88.50 -11.91
CA ILE A 391 22.65 -87.78 -10.64
C ILE A 391 23.67 -86.65 -10.46
N ILE A 392 24.97 -86.92 -10.70
CA ILE A 392 26.03 -85.91 -10.58
C ILE A 392 25.79 -84.75 -11.56
N LYS A 393 25.43 -85.04 -12.81
CA LYS A 393 25.11 -84.01 -13.80
C LYS A 393 23.91 -83.16 -13.36
N ARG A 394 22.86 -83.80 -12.81
CA ARG A 394 21.67 -83.08 -12.31
C ARG A 394 21.98 -82.19 -11.11
N ILE A 395 22.88 -82.63 -10.22
CA ILE A 395 23.36 -81.83 -9.09
C ILE A 395 24.16 -80.63 -9.61
N GLN A 396 25.01 -80.80 -10.62
CA GLN A 396 25.75 -79.70 -11.24
C GLN A 396 24.81 -78.69 -11.92
N ASP A 397 23.82 -79.15 -12.69
CA ASP A 397 22.83 -78.28 -13.33
C ASP A 397 21.99 -77.51 -12.28
N LEU A 398 21.63 -78.16 -11.16
CA LEU A 398 20.95 -77.53 -10.03
C LEU A 398 21.82 -76.46 -9.35
N ASN A 399 23.10 -76.74 -9.13
CA ASN A 399 24.03 -75.76 -8.56
C ASN A 399 24.19 -74.53 -9.48
N GLY A 400 24.31 -74.74 -10.79
CA GLY A 400 24.36 -73.63 -11.75
C GLY A 400 23.09 -72.78 -11.72
N ASN A 401 21.92 -73.41 -11.63
CA ASN A 401 20.66 -72.68 -11.48
C ASN A 401 20.58 -71.91 -10.16
N VAL A 402 21.05 -72.49 -9.04
CA VAL A 402 21.10 -71.80 -7.74
C VAL A 402 21.99 -70.57 -7.79
N GLU A 403 23.17 -70.65 -8.43
CA GLU A 403 24.05 -69.50 -8.62
C GLU A 403 23.38 -68.39 -9.44
N THR A 404 22.72 -68.74 -10.56
CA THR A 404 22.02 -67.74 -11.38
C THR A 404 20.86 -67.07 -10.62
N LEU A 405 20.11 -67.83 -9.83
CA LEU A 405 19.02 -67.29 -9.00
C LEU A 405 19.55 -66.42 -7.86
N GLN A 406 20.69 -66.76 -7.26
CA GLN A 406 21.34 -65.93 -6.25
C GLN A 406 21.82 -64.60 -6.84
N GLU A 407 22.39 -64.61 -8.05
CA GLU A 407 22.82 -63.38 -8.72
C GLU A 407 21.62 -62.50 -9.11
N GLN A 408 20.54 -63.10 -9.63
CA GLN A 408 19.29 -62.37 -9.89
C GLN A 408 18.70 -61.76 -8.62
N LEU A 409 18.67 -62.51 -7.51
CA LEU A 409 18.19 -62.01 -6.23
C LEU A 409 19.03 -60.83 -5.73
N ARG A 410 20.36 -60.89 -5.93
CA ARG A 410 21.28 -59.80 -5.59
C ARG A 410 21.03 -58.56 -6.45
N GLY A 411 20.82 -58.74 -7.75
CA GLY A 411 20.43 -57.68 -8.69
C GLY A 411 19.13 -57.00 -8.29
N SER A 412 18.07 -57.78 -8.07
CA SER A 412 16.77 -57.24 -7.64
C SER A 412 16.83 -56.51 -6.30
N ARG A 413 17.65 -56.99 -5.35
CA ARG A 413 17.87 -56.28 -4.06
C ARG A 413 18.54 -54.93 -4.26
N PHE A 414 19.52 -54.86 -5.17
CA PHE A 414 20.19 -53.60 -5.50
C PHE A 414 19.22 -52.61 -6.17
N GLU A 415 18.40 -53.07 -7.11
CA GLU A 415 17.38 -52.24 -7.76
C GLU A 415 16.33 -51.71 -6.77
N ILE A 416 15.87 -52.55 -5.83
CA ILE A 416 14.96 -52.14 -4.75
C ILE A 416 15.60 -51.05 -3.89
N GLU A 417 16.87 -51.20 -3.52
CA GLU A 417 17.57 -50.21 -2.70
C GLU A 417 17.78 -48.89 -3.45
N SER A 418 18.10 -48.95 -4.74
CA SER A 418 18.17 -47.76 -5.59
C SER A 418 16.82 -47.05 -5.69
N SER A 419 15.74 -47.81 -5.91
CA SER A 419 14.38 -47.26 -6.02
C SER A 419 13.91 -46.64 -4.69
N LYS A 420 14.28 -47.21 -3.54
CA LYS A 420 14.00 -46.62 -2.22
C LYS A 420 14.66 -45.26 -2.05
N LYS A 421 15.94 -45.13 -2.43
CA LYS A 421 16.67 -43.85 -2.38
C LYS A 421 16.02 -42.80 -3.26
N GLU A 422 15.56 -43.18 -4.45
CA GLU A 422 14.82 -42.28 -5.36
C GLU A 422 13.49 -41.82 -4.75
N ILE A 423 12.70 -42.74 -4.16
CA ILE A 423 11.46 -42.40 -3.46
C ILE A 423 11.71 -41.43 -2.31
N GLU A 424 12.79 -41.62 -1.54
CA GLU A 424 13.15 -40.69 -0.48
C GLU A 424 13.54 -39.31 -1.02
N ALA A 425 14.28 -39.25 -2.13
CA ALA A 425 14.61 -37.98 -2.78
C ALA A 425 13.36 -37.24 -3.24
N LEU A 426 12.43 -37.93 -3.90
CA LEU A 426 11.14 -37.38 -4.33
C LEU A 426 10.28 -36.93 -3.15
N ARG A 427 10.30 -37.64 -2.02
CA ARG A 427 9.61 -37.19 -0.79
C ARG A 427 10.20 -35.89 -0.25
N ARG A 428 11.53 -35.76 -0.19
CA ARG A 428 12.19 -34.52 0.24
C ARG A 428 11.84 -33.35 -0.69
N GLU A 429 11.80 -33.59 -1.99
CA GLU A 429 11.40 -32.58 -2.98
C GLU A 429 9.94 -32.15 -2.81
N ARG A 430 9.01 -33.12 -2.68
CA ARG A 430 7.61 -32.84 -2.36
C ARG A 430 7.48 -31.99 -1.10
N ASP A 431 8.19 -32.32 -0.04
CA ASP A 431 8.11 -31.59 1.24
C ASP A 431 8.73 -30.18 1.14
N ALA A 432 9.71 -29.97 0.25
CA ALA A 432 10.21 -28.64 -0.08
C ALA A 432 9.18 -27.83 -0.89
N LEU A 433 8.50 -28.46 -1.85
CA LEU A 433 7.44 -27.84 -2.64
C LEU A 433 6.22 -27.46 -1.78
N LEU A 434 5.81 -28.31 -0.84
CA LEU A 434 4.74 -27.99 0.11
C LEU A 434 5.08 -26.76 0.96
N ARG A 435 6.31 -26.66 1.46
CA ARG A 435 6.76 -25.46 2.20
C ARG A 435 6.72 -24.19 1.34
N LYS A 436 7.06 -24.29 0.05
CA LYS A 436 6.93 -23.16 -0.90
C LYS A 436 5.46 -22.79 -1.13
N LEU A 437 4.58 -23.78 -1.24
CA LEU A 437 3.13 -23.56 -1.36
C LEU A 437 2.57 -22.80 -0.15
N ASP A 438 2.95 -23.22 1.06
CA ASP A 438 2.54 -22.56 2.30
C ASP A 438 3.03 -21.09 2.36
N GLN A 439 4.28 -20.84 1.94
CA GLN A 439 4.83 -19.49 1.84
C GLN A 439 4.07 -18.61 0.84
N ILE A 440 3.77 -19.13 -0.36
CA ILE A 440 3.00 -18.41 -1.37
C ILE A 440 1.59 -18.11 -0.85
N THR A 441 0.98 -19.06 -0.14
CA THR A 441 -0.35 -18.88 0.45
C THR A 441 -0.34 -17.77 1.51
N ALA A 442 0.68 -17.71 2.36
CA ALA A 442 0.85 -16.64 3.34
C ALA A 442 1.03 -15.26 2.66
N ILE A 443 1.89 -15.18 1.63
CA ILE A 443 2.09 -13.95 0.85
C ILE A 443 0.79 -13.48 0.20
N ASN A 444 0.00 -14.40 -0.35
CA ASN A 444 -1.29 -14.06 -0.96
C ASN A 444 -2.29 -13.49 0.04
N GLU A 445 -2.35 -14.02 1.26
CA GLU A 445 -3.19 -13.45 2.32
C GLU A 445 -2.69 -12.08 2.78
N ASP A 446 -1.37 -11.88 2.90
CA ASP A 446 -0.79 -10.57 3.21
C ASP A 446 -1.10 -9.53 2.12
N LEU A 447 -0.98 -9.90 0.84
CA LEU A 447 -1.35 -9.05 -0.29
C LEU A 447 -2.83 -8.72 -0.32
N LYS A 448 -3.70 -9.69 -0.01
CA LYS A 448 -5.14 -9.50 0.08
C LYS A 448 -5.52 -8.54 1.21
N ASN A 449 -4.86 -8.65 2.35
CA ASN A 449 -5.01 -7.71 3.47
C ASN A 449 -4.52 -6.30 3.08
N SER A 450 -3.37 -6.20 2.42
CA SER A 450 -2.86 -4.92 1.92
C SER A 450 -3.80 -4.27 0.92
N LEU A 451 -4.38 -5.05 0.00
CA LEU A 451 -5.36 -4.58 -0.97
C LEU A 451 -6.64 -4.09 -0.28
N TYR A 452 -7.08 -4.78 0.76
CA TYR A 452 -8.24 -4.36 1.55
C TYR A 452 -8.00 -3.00 2.23
N VAL A 453 -6.85 -2.83 2.88
CA VAL A 453 -6.46 -1.56 3.52
C VAL A 453 -6.38 -0.42 2.51
N GLU A 454 -5.82 -0.67 1.31
CA GLU A 454 -5.73 0.38 0.28
C GLU A 454 -7.12 0.74 -0.27
N LYS A 455 -8.04 -0.22 -0.42
CA LYS A 455 -9.44 0.06 -0.79
C LYS A 455 -10.16 0.92 0.25
N GLU A 456 -9.94 0.65 1.53
CA GLU A 456 -10.49 1.46 2.63
C GLU A 456 -9.94 2.89 2.56
N ARG A 457 -8.62 3.03 2.36
CA ARG A 457 -7.97 4.33 2.19
C ARG A 457 -8.49 5.11 0.97
N CYS A 458 -8.69 4.45 -0.17
CA CYS A 458 -9.30 5.07 -1.36
C CYS A 458 -10.74 5.54 -1.07
N SER A 459 -11.51 4.77 -0.31
CA SER A 459 -12.87 5.12 0.07
C SER A 459 -12.90 6.36 0.97
N ASP A 460 -12.01 6.42 1.97
CA ASP A 460 -11.85 7.59 2.83
C ASP A 460 -11.40 8.84 2.05
N LEU A 461 -10.48 8.69 1.10
CA LEU A 461 -10.01 9.80 0.27
C LEU A 461 -11.12 10.30 -0.66
N THR A 462 -11.95 9.40 -1.19
CA THR A 462 -13.11 9.74 -2.01
C THR A 462 -14.11 10.56 -1.20
N ARG A 463 -14.48 10.11 0.00
CA ARG A 463 -15.35 10.86 0.92
C ARG A 463 -14.78 12.25 1.23
N THR A 464 -13.50 12.33 1.56
CA THR A 464 -12.84 13.62 1.86
C THR A 464 -12.86 14.56 0.65
N THR A 465 -12.70 14.02 -0.55
CA THR A 465 -12.77 14.80 -1.80
C THR A 465 -14.17 15.33 -2.06
N GLU A 466 -15.21 14.52 -1.83
CA GLU A 466 -16.61 14.93 -1.94
C GLU A 466 -16.98 16.02 -0.93
N GLU A 467 -16.52 15.89 0.32
CA GLU A 467 -16.67 16.92 1.36
C GLU A 467 -16.03 18.24 0.93
N LYS A 468 -14.78 18.21 0.47
CA LYS A 468 -14.09 19.42 -0.01
C LYS A 468 -14.71 20.02 -1.27
N ASN A 469 -15.26 19.20 -2.15
CA ASN A 469 -15.98 19.70 -3.32
C ASN A 469 -17.29 20.41 -2.92
N SER A 470 -17.97 19.89 -1.89
CA SER A 470 -19.18 20.51 -1.34
C SER A 470 -18.87 21.84 -0.63
N GLU A 471 -17.77 21.91 0.13
CA GLU A 471 -17.26 23.16 0.71
C GLU A 471 -16.93 24.19 -0.38
N LEU A 472 -16.21 23.77 -1.43
CA LEU A 472 -15.85 24.63 -2.57
C LEU A 472 -17.11 25.20 -3.25
N GLN A 473 -18.11 24.37 -3.50
CA GLN A 473 -19.36 24.79 -4.13
C GLN A 473 -20.10 25.82 -3.27
N THR A 474 -20.03 25.67 -1.94
CA THR A 474 -20.61 26.63 -0.98
C THR A 474 -19.88 27.97 -1.03
N CYS A 475 -18.55 27.96 -0.96
CA CYS A 475 -17.72 29.16 -1.12
C CYS A 475 -17.96 29.86 -2.48
N GLN A 476 -18.16 29.08 -3.55
CA GLN A 476 -18.45 29.63 -4.88
C GLN A 476 -19.82 30.34 -4.93
N LYS A 477 -20.83 29.79 -4.24
CA LYS A 477 -22.14 30.46 -4.07
C LYS A 477 -22.00 31.74 -3.26
N GLU A 478 -21.26 31.72 -2.16
CA GLU A 478 -20.99 32.91 -1.34
C GLU A 478 -20.27 34.01 -2.14
N LEU A 479 -19.24 33.64 -2.93
CA LEU A 479 -18.55 34.57 -3.82
C LEU A 479 -19.49 35.18 -4.86
N SER A 480 -20.41 34.39 -5.42
CA SER A 480 -21.41 34.91 -6.37
C SER A 480 -22.38 35.89 -5.70
N ALA A 481 -22.78 35.63 -4.45
CA ALA A 481 -23.62 36.53 -3.67
C ALA A 481 -22.89 37.87 -3.39
N VAL A 482 -21.64 37.81 -2.92
CA VAL A 482 -20.83 39.02 -2.66
C VAL A 482 -20.61 39.81 -3.95
N ARG A 483 -20.34 39.16 -5.09
CA ARG A 483 -20.22 39.85 -6.39
C ARG A 483 -21.52 40.56 -6.78
N SER A 484 -22.67 39.94 -6.53
CA SER A 484 -23.97 40.59 -6.79
C SER A 484 -24.20 41.80 -5.90
N GLU A 485 -23.78 41.73 -4.63
CA GLU A 485 -23.88 42.84 -3.68
C GLU A 485 -22.97 44.01 -4.07
N ILE A 486 -21.73 43.72 -4.49
CA ILE A 486 -20.80 44.72 -5.02
C ILE A 486 -21.44 45.46 -6.21
N LYS A 487 -22.02 44.73 -7.16
CA LYS A 487 -22.68 45.33 -8.33
C LYS A 487 -23.82 46.28 -7.93
N VAL A 488 -24.66 45.87 -6.98
CA VAL A 488 -25.73 46.73 -6.45
C VAL A 488 -25.18 47.98 -5.76
N LEU A 489 -24.09 47.86 -5.00
CA LEU A 489 -23.44 49.01 -4.36
C LEU A 489 -22.79 49.95 -5.38
N GLU A 490 -22.20 49.42 -6.45
CA GLU A 490 -21.66 50.21 -7.56
C GLU A 490 -22.76 51.01 -8.26
N GLU A 491 -23.90 50.39 -8.56
CA GLU A 491 -25.07 51.07 -9.14
C GLU A 491 -25.58 52.20 -8.24
N LYS A 492 -25.71 51.94 -6.93
CA LYS A 492 -26.10 52.98 -5.94
C LYS A 492 -25.08 54.11 -5.84
N LEU A 493 -23.79 53.80 -5.95
CA LEU A 493 -22.74 54.80 -5.93
C LEU A 493 -22.83 55.72 -7.14
N VAL A 494 -23.03 55.17 -8.33
CA VAL A 494 -23.23 55.93 -9.57
C VAL A 494 -24.49 56.81 -9.47
N GLU A 495 -25.58 56.27 -8.95
CA GLU A 495 -26.81 57.05 -8.72
C GLU A 495 -26.56 58.21 -7.75
N ALA A 496 -25.89 57.95 -6.62
CA ALA A 496 -25.55 58.99 -5.65
C ALA A 496 -24.63 60.07 -6.26
N GLN A 497 -23.62 59.68 -7.05
CA GLN A 497 -22.75 60.61 -7.76
C GLN A 497 -23.54 61.48 -8.74
N SER A 498 -24.49 60.91 -9.48
CA SER A 498 -25.34 61.68 -10.41
C SER A 498 -26.24 62.69 -9.68
N ARG A 499 -26.82 62.30 -8.53
CA ARG A 499 -27.63 63.20 -7.69
C ARG A 499 -26.78 64.33 -7.10
N THR A 500 -25.58 64.03 -6.63
CA THR A 500 -24.64 65.04 -6.11
C THR A 500 -24.28 66.03 -7.22
N ALA A 501 -23.92 65.56 -8.41
CA ALA A 501 -23.63 66.44 -9.55
C ALA A 501 -24.84 67.33 -9.93
N HIS A 502 -26.06 66.78 -9.87
CA HIS A 502 -27.27 67.56 -10.11
C HIS A 502 -27.49 68.63 -9.04
N LEU A 503 -27.33 68.29 -7.76
CA LEU A 503 -27.45 69.23 -6.64
C LEU A 503 -26.36 70.30 -6.69
N GLU A 504 -25.13 69.97 -7.05
CA GLU A 504 -24.05 70.94 -7.25
C GLU A 504 -24.38 71.95 -8.35
N VAL A 505 -24.98 71.50 -9.46
CA VAL A 505 -25.48 72.39 -10.52
C VAL A 505 -26.61 73.27 -10.02
N GLN A 506 -27.58 72.72 -9.28
CA GLN A 506 -28.65 73.52 -8.67
C GLN A 506 -28.09 74.58 -7.70
N LEU A 507 -27.11 74.23 -6.88
CA LEU A 507 -26.49 75.13 -5.91
C LEU A 507 -25.66 76.23 -6.61
N ARG A 508 -25.01 75.89 -7.73
CA ARG A 508 -24.32 76.85 -8.61
C ARG A 508 -25.28 77.80 -9.33
N ASN A 509 -26.49 77.33 -9.65
CA ASN A 509 -27.53 78.16 -10.26
C ASN A 509 -28.22 79.06 -9.21
N ALA A 510 -28.51 78.54 -8.01
CA ALA A 510 -29.11 79.29 -6.90
C ALA A 510 -28.14 80.35 -6.33
N SER A 511 -26.83 80.12 -6.40
CA SER A 511 -25.81 81.14 -6.06
C SER A 511 -25.59 82.20 -7.14
N ARG A 512 -26.29 82.12 -8.28
CA ARG A 512 -26.24 83.10 -9.37
C ARG A 512 -27.51 83.95 -9.49
N GLU A 513 -28.59 83.63 -8.78
CA GLU A 513 -29.70 84.57 -8.63
C GLU A 513 -29.23 85.74 -7.75
N PRO A 514 -29.25 86.99 -8.24
CA PRO A 514 -28.97 88.13 -7.40
C PRO A 514 -30.10 88.19 -6.37
N THR A 515 -29.80 87.87 -5.12
CA THR A 515 -30.69 88.20 -4.03
C THR A 515 -30.83 89.71 -3.97
N ASP A 516 -32.06 90.22 -3.90
CA ASP A 516 -32.44 91.63 -3.65
C ASP A 516 -31.64 92.26 -2.48
N ALA A 517 -31.24 91.43 -1.52
CA ALA A 517 -30.22 91.77 -0.54
C ALA A 517 -28.82 91.84 -1.21
N GLY A 518 -28.44 93.02 -1.71
CA GLY A 518 -27.09 93.28 -2.21
C GLY A 518 -26.00 93.00 -1.15
N ASP A 519 -24.74 92.96 -1.60
CA ASP A 519 -23.54 92.59 -0.82
C ASP A 519 -23.30 93.41 0.48
N GLU A 520 -24.09 94.47 0.72
CA GLU A 520 -24.05 95.30 1.92
C GLU A 520 -25.05 94.88 3.01
N THR A 521 -25.89 93.87 2.75
CA THR A 521 -26.95 93.44 3.68
C THR A 521 -26.37 92.54 4.77
N GLN A 522 -26.19 93.10 5.97
CA GLN A 522 -25.79 92.31 7.13
C GLN A 522 -26.94 91.42 7.61
N ILE A 523 -26.81 90.10 7.40
CA ILE A 523 -27.73 89.12 7.97
C ILE A 523 -27.50 89.05 9.49
N ILE A 524 -28.48 89.49 10.27
CA ILE A 524 -28.44 89.42 11.73
C ILE A 524 -28.66 87.96 12.15
N HIS A 525 -27.58 87.27 12.49
CA HIS A 525 -27.68 85.97 13.16
C HIS A 525 -28.13 86.20 14.60
N LEU A 526 -29.42 86.01 14.86
CA LEU A 526 -29.95 85.98 16.21
C LEU A 526 -29.27 84.84 17.00
N ARG A 527 -28.99 85.09 18.28
CA ARG A 527 -28.20 84.22 19.18
C ARG A 527 -28.70 82.75 19.25
N ASN A 528 -29.95 82.52 18.87
CA ASN A 528 -30.56 81.19 18.69
C ASN A 528 -31.00 81.01 17.24
N ASN A 529 -30.03 80.77 16.33
CA ASN A 529 -30.35 80.41 14.96
C ASN A 529 -30.95 78.98 14.94
N PRO A 530 -32.21 78.79 14.51
CA PRO A 530 -32.85 77.47 14.50
C PRO A 530 -32.05 76.41 13.74
N LEU A 531 -31.34 76.81 12.69
CA LEU A 531 -30.47 75.95 11.89
C LEU A 531 -29.22 75.55 12.66
N GLN A 532 -28.63 76.48 13.43
CA GLN A 532 -27.50 76.18 14.31
C GLN A 532 -27.95 75.25 15.45
N CYS A 533 -29.11 75.50 16.06
CA CYS A 533 -29.68 74.63 17.08
C CYS A 533 -29.95 73.21 16.56
N ALA A 534 -30.39 73.06 15.30
CA ALA A 534 -30.60 71.76 14.67
C ALA A 534 -29.28 71.03 14.38
N VAL A 535 -28.27 71.74 13.88
CA VAL A 535 -26.91 71.20 13.66
C VAL A 535 -26.26 70.79 14.99
N ASP A 536 -26.40 71.62 16.02
CA ASP A 536 -25.89 71.34 17.36
C ASP A 536 -26.60 70.13 17.99
N ALA A 537 -27.93 70.02 17.83
CA ALA A 537 -28.70 68.87 18.28
C ALA A 537 -28.33 67.57 17.54
N TYR A 538 -28.04 67.63 16.23
CA TYR A 538 -27.57 66.48 15.47
C TYR A 538 -26.15 66.06 15.90
N SER A 539 -25.25 67.03 16.11
CA SER A 539 -23.90 66.78 16.64
C SER A 539 -23.93 66.18 18.06
N GLU A 540 -24.83 66.66 18.93
CA GLU A 540 -25.08 66.08 20.26
C GLU A 540 -25.60 64.64 20.15
N ALA A 541 -26.55 64.36 19.26
CA ALA A 541 -27.07 63.02 19.02
C ALA A 541 -25.99 62.05 18.46
N GLU A 542 -25.12 62.52 17.57
CA GLU A 542 -23.99 61.75 17.03
C GLU A 542 -22.97 61.41 18.13
N LYS A 543 -22.64 62.40 18.98
CA LYS A 543 -21.75 62.22 20.14
C LYS A 543 -22.36 61.26 21.17
N GLU A 544 -23.66 61.31 21.38
CA GLU A 544 -24.40 60.39 22.27
C GLU A 544 -24.41 58.95 21.71
N ARG A 545 -24.60 58.76 20.39
CA ARG A 545 -24.45 57.44 19.74
C ARG A 545 -23.01 56.91 19.80
N LEU A 546 -22.02 57.79 19.74
CA LEU A 546 -20.61 57.42 19.89
C LEU A 546 -20.26 57.03 21.34
N ARG A 547 -20.87 57.70 22.33
CA ARG A 547 -20.73 57.33 23.76
C ARG A 547 -21.39 55.98 24.06
N LYS A 548 -22.56 55.69 23.50
CA LYS A 548 -23.21 54.38 23.63
C LYS A 548 -22.39 53.24 23.03
N ARG A 549 -21.79 53.44 21.85
CA ARG A 549 -20.86 52.46 21.23
C ARG A 549 -19.56 52.25 22.02
N LYS A 550 -19.12 53.22 22.82
CA LYS A 550 -17.90 53.11 23.65
C LYS A 550 -18.16 52.53 25.04
N ALA A 551 -19.37 52.61 25.56
CA ALA A 551 -19.75 52.00 26.83
C ALA A 551 -19.91 50.46 26.72
N GLU A 552 -20.28 49.95 25.54
CA GLU A 552 -20.38 48.50 25.27
C GLU A 552 -19.03 47.78 25.15
N THR A 553 -17.92 48.50 24.96
CA THR A 553 -16.57 47.93 24.79
C THR A 553 -15.72 47.91 26.06
N THR A 554 -16.28 48.29 27.22
CA THR A 554 -15.53 48.45 28.48
C THR A 554 -15.92 47.46 29.58
N PHE A 555 -16.50 46.30 29.23
CA PHE A 555 -16.57 45.18 30.14
C PHE A 555 -15.65 44.04 29.68
N ASP A 556 -14.70 43.74 30.56
CA ASP A 556 -13.76 42.61 30.57
C ASP A 556 -12.42 42.78 29.84
N GLY A 557 -11.39 43.12 30.61
CA GLY A 557 -9.98 43.08 30.24
C GLY A 557 -9.41 41.65 30.30
N GLY A 558 -10.14 40.68 29.78
CA GLY A 558 -9.65 39.34 29.47
C GLY A 558 -9.44 39.23 27.96
N GLU A 559 -8.37 38.58 27.51
CA GLU A 559 -8.30 38.12 26.11
C GLU A 559 -9.64 37.46 25.73
N PRO A 560 -10.20 37.73 24.54
CA PRO A 560 -11.51 37.20 24.15
C PRO A 560 -11.55 35.69 24.41
N CYS A 561 -12.54 35.25 25.20
CA CYS A 561 -12.65 33.88 25.71
C CYS A 561 -12.55 32.83 24.58
N GLU A 562 -12.95 33.18 23.37
CA GLU A 562 -12.83 32.39 22.15
C GLU A 562 -11.40 32.24 21.64
N ALA A 563 -10.57 33.28 21.71
CA ALA A 563 -9.16 33.21 21.29
C ALA A 563 -8.33 32.36 22.27
N LYS A 564 -8.66 32.41 23.56
CA LYS A 564 -8.07 31.54 24.58
C LYS A 564 -8.49 30.08 24.37
N ARG A 565 -9.79 29.85 24.13
CA ARG A 565 -10.33 28.52 23.82
C ARG A 565 -9.73 27.92 22.54
N ALA A 566 -9.61 28.72 21.48
CA ALA A 566 -9.00 28.29 20.22
C ALA A 566 -7.50 27.95 20.37
N ARG A 567 -6.76 28.66 21.22
CA ARG A 567 -5.36 28.32 21.53
C ARG A 567 -5.27 27.03 22.34
N GLU A 568 -6.16 26.82 23.30
CA GLU A 568 -6.18 25.64 24.17
C GLU A 568 -6.64 24.38 23.39
N GLU A 569 -7.56 24.54 22.45
CA GLU A 569 -7.94 23.50 21.47
C GLU A 569 -6.78 23.18 20.51
N HIS A 570 -6.05 24.19 20.03
CA HIS A 570 -4.88 23.97 19.16
C HIS A 570 -3.74 23.24 19.90
N ILE A 571 -3.48 23.60 21.16
CA ILE A 571 -2.50 22.91 22.00
C ILE A 571 -2.95 21.47 22.25
N SER A 572 -4.22 21.25 22.60
CA SER A 572 -4.77 19.91 22.80
C SER A 572 -4.68 19.05 21.53
N ALA A 573 -4.90 19.64 20.36
CA ALA A 573 -4.74 18.96 19.07
C ALA A 573 -3.28 18.57 18.79
N LEU A 574 -2.32 19.46 19.08
CA LEU A 574 -0.89 19.18 18.94
C LEU A 574 -0.41 18.11 19.93
N GLU A 575 -0.88 18.14 21.17
CA GLU A 575 -0.59 17.09 22.17
C GLU A 575 -1.17 15.74 21.76
N ALA A 576 -2.38 15.71 21.20
CA ALA A 576 -2.98 14.50 20.65
C ALA A 576 -2.18 13.97 19.45
N GLN A 577 -1.69 14.85 18.58
CA GLN A 577 -0.85 14.49 17.44
C GLN A 577 0.52 13.96 17.87
N LEU A 578 1.15 14.57 18.89
CA LEU A 578 2.39 14.08 19.48
C LEU A 578 2.20 12.69 20.07
N LYS A 579 1.15 12.50 20.88
CA LYS A 579 0.81 11.19 21.48
C LYS A 579 0.47 10.14 20.43
N LYS A 580 -0.12 10.54 19.30
CA LYS A 580 -0.36 9.66 18.15
C LYS A 580 0.98 9.24 17.52
N SER A 581 1.86 10.21 17.23
CA SER A 581 3.18 9.96 16.67
C SER A 581 4.07 9.09 17.57
N GLU A 582 4.02 9.29 18.89
CA GLU A 582 4.75 8.45 19.86
C GLU A 582 4.26 7.00 19.84
N ARG A 583 2.94 6.78 19.74
CA ARG A 583 2.39 5.41 19.60
C ARG A 583 2.80 4.76 18.29
N GLU A 584 2.78 5.50 17.19
CA GLU A 584 3.20 5.01 15.87
C GLU A 584 4.71 4.67 15.87
N LYS A 585 5.54 5.50 16.50
CA LYS A 585 6.96 5.22 16.69
C LYS A 585 7.19 3.94 17.50
N GLU A 586 6.48 3.77 18.62
CA GLU A 586 6.56 2.57 19.45
C GLU A 586 6.10 1.32 18.68
N GLN A 587 5.02 1.42 17.89
CA GLN A 587 4.57 0.34 17.01
C GLN A 587 5.62 -0.02 15.96
N THR A 588 6.26 0.97 15.35
CA THR A 588 7.32 0.76 14.34
C THR A 588 8.54 0.06 14.96
N ILE A 589 8.95 0.46 16.17
CA ILE A 589 10.05 -0.19 16.90
C ILE A 589 9.71 -1.64 17.22
N ARG A 590 8.47 -1.94 17.61
CA ARG A 590 8.01 -3.33 17.85
C ARG A 590 8.04 -4.17 16.57
N LEU A 591 7.50 -3.64 15.48
CA LEU A 591 7.52 -4.32 14.17
C LEU A 591 8.96 -4.59 13.70
N GLN A 592 9.87 -3.61 13.85
CA GLN A 592 11.28 -3.80 13.52
C GLN A 592 11.95 -4.88 14.38
N LYS A 593 11.64 -4.92 15.68
CA LYS A 593 12.15 -5.95 16.60
C LYS A 593 11.62 -7.34 16.23
N ASP A 594 10.35 -7.46 15.90
CA ASP A 594 9.72 -8.72 15.49
C ASP A 594 10.25 -9.20 14.15
N LEU A 595 10.44 -8.30 13.19
CA LEU A 595 11.06 -8.60 11.90
C LEU A 595 12.51 -9.09 12.07
N ALA A 596 13.32 -8.38 12.87
CA ALA A 596 14.69 -8.78 13.15
C ALA A 596 14.76 -10.16 13.84
N LYS A 597 13.81 -10.45 14.73
CA LYS A 597 13.67 -11.77 15.37
C LYS A 597 13.36 -12.86 14.34
N LYS A 598 12.33 -12.67 13.50
CA LYS A 598 11.97 -13.61 12.42
C LYS A 598 13.12 -13.83 11.45
N TYR A 599 13.85 -12.77 11.08
CA TYR A 599 15.00 -12.88 10.19
C TYR A 599 16.13 -13.72 10.80
N ARG A 600 16.42 -13.55 12.10
CA ARG A 600 17.39 -14.38 12.81
C ARG A 600 16.95 -15.84 12.88
N GLU A 601 15.67 -16.11 13.14
CA GLU A 601 15.12 -17.47 13.14
C GLU A 601 15.30 -18.15 11.78
N ILE A 602 14.87 -17.48 10.70
CA ILE A 602 15.03 -17.98 9.32
C ILE A 602 16.51 -18.22 8.99
N THR A 603 17.38 -17.26 9.30
CA THR A 603 18.82 -17.39 9.06
C THR A 603 19.41 -18.57 9.81
N THR A 604 19.04 -18.75 11.08
CA THR A 604 19.50 -19.86 11.91
C THR A 604 19.04 -21.21 11.35
N THR A 605 17.77 -21.31 10.93
CA THR A 605 17.21 -22.55 10.36
C THR A 605 17.82 -22.90 9.01
N LEU A 606 18.09 -21.93 8.15
CA LEU A 606 18.58 -22.18 6.79
C LEU A 606 20.10 -22.36 6.72
N THR A 607 20.85 -21.58 7.50
CA THR A 607 22.33 -21.54 7.41
C THR A 607 23.01 -22.33 8.52
N GLY A 608 22.27 -22.67 9.58
CA GLY A 608 22.84 -23.25 10.80
C GLY A 608 23.60 -22.25 11.67
N TYR A 609 23.47 -20.94 11.42
CA TYR A 609 24.16 -19.91 12.20
C TYR A 609 23.20 -18.96 12.92
N GLN A 610 23.39 -18.85 14.23
CA GLN A 610 22.73 -17.85 15.06
C GLN A 610 23.57 -16.56 15.07
N ILE A 611 23.05 -15.51 14.44
CA ILE A 611 23.71 -14.21 14.34
C ILE A 611 23.10 -13.23 15.37
N LYS A 612 23.92 -12.69 16.25
CA LYS A 612 23.55 -11.71 17.28
C LYS A 612 24.34 -10.41 17.09
N LEU A 613 23.63 -9.30 16.85
CA LEU A 613 24.22 -7.96 16.88
C LEU A 613 24.38 -7.53 18.35
N LYS A 614 25.60 -7.24 18.80
CA LYS A 614 25.85 -6.80 20.19
C LYS A 614 25.90 -5.28 20.28
N ASP A 615 26.58 -4.65 19.32
CA ASP A 615 26.69 -3.21 19.23
C ASP A 615 26.33 -2.77 17.81
N ALA A 616 25.20 -2.08 17.69
CA ALA A 616 24.70 -1.58 16.41
C ALA A 616 25.50 -0.37 15.92
N ASP A 617 26.10 0.39 16.84
CA ASP A 617 26.85 1.61 16.52
C ASP A 617 28.28 1.26 16.11
N GLU A 618 28.88 0.21 16.71
CA GLU A 618 30.22 -0.30 16.33
C GLU A 618 30.19 -1.36 15.22
N GLY A 619 29.00 -1.83 14.81
CA GLY A 619 28.84 -2.81 13.73
C GLY A 619 29.32 -4.23 14.09
N ILE A 620 29.33 -4.60 15.38
CA ILE A 620 29.87 -5.88 15.84
C ILE A 620 28.78 -6.96 15.91
N CYS A 621 29.02 -8.10 15.29
CA CYS A 621 28.13 -9.27 15.31
C CYS A 621 28.84 -10.56 15.77
N TYR A 622 28.12 -11.34 16.57
CA TYR A 622 28.51 -12.67 17.03
C TYR A 622 27.77 -13.70 16.20
N VAL A 623 28.49 -14.71 15.74
CA VAL A 623 27.99 -15.77 14.86
C VAL A 623 28.32 -17.11 15.50
N ASN A 624 27.28 -17.83 15.91
CA ASN A 624 27.41 -19.12 16.58
C ASN A 624 26.82 -20.21 15.69
N SER A 625 27.53 -21.33 15.52
CA SER A 625 26.98 -22.48 14.81
C SER A 625 26.02 -23.26 15.70
N VAL A 626 24.87 -23.68 15.18
CA VAL A 626 23.95 -24.60 15.89
C VAL A 626 24.50 -26.03 15.99
N TYR A 627 25.56 -26.33 15.23
CA TYR A 627 26.21 -27.64 15.22
C TYR A 627 27.41 -27.70 16.19
N ASP A 628 27.76 -26.60 16.84
CA ASP A 628 28.82 -26.59 17.85
C ASP A 628 28.23 -26.70 19.26
N GLU A 629 28.53 -27.81 19.93
CA GLU A 629 28.11 -28.06 21.32
C GLU A 629 28.91 -27.24 22.34
N THR A 630 30.02 -26.63 21.94
CA THR A 630 30.90 -25.86 22.83
C THR A 630 30.51 -24.39 23.00
N GLU A 631 29.39 -23.95 22.39
CA GLU A 631 28.86 -22.57 22.40
C GLU A 631 29.88 -21.49 22.00
N LYS A 632 30.92 -21.86 21.24
CA LYS A 632 31.94 -20.91 20.80
C LYS A 632 31.43 -20.05 19.65
N GLN A 633 32.02 -18.87 19.52
CA GLN A 633 31.49 -17.78 18.71
C GLN A 633 32.56 -17.22 17.77
N PHE A 634 32.16 -16.93 16.54
CA PHE A 634 32.92 -16.07 15.64
C PHE A 634 32.46 -14.63 15.84
N VAL A 635 33.39 -13.69 15.88
CA VAL A 635 33.08 -12.27 16.06
C VAL A 635 33.47 -11.54 14.79
N PHE A 636 32.50 -10.93 14.12
CA PHE A 636 32.74 -10.12 12.94
C PHE A 636 32.44 -8.65 13.23
N LYS A 637 33.19 -7.76 12.58
CA LYS A 637 32.97 -6.32 12.62
C LYS A 637 32.67 -5.83 11.22
N PHE A 638 31.54 -5.17 11.05
CA PHE A 638 31.20 -4.46 9.83
C PHE A 638 31.84 -3.07 9.85
N ASN A 639 32.67 -2.78 8.86
CA ASN A 639 33.25 -1.46 8.67
C ASN A 639 32.32 -0.63 7.77
N THR A 640 31.71 0.41 8.35
CA THR A 640 30.75 1.29 7.66
C THR A 640 31.37 2.11 6.53
N GLU A 641 32.68 2.38 6.59
CA GLU A 641 33.40 3.16 5.58
C GLU A 641 33.78 2.34 4.36
N SER A 642 34.19 1.08 4.55
CA SER A 642 34.59 0.18 3.47
C SER A 642 33.48 -0.76 3.00
N GLY A 643 32.42 -0.93 3.79
CA GLY A 643 31.36 -1.91 3.54
C GLY A 643 31.82 -3.37 3.70
N ILE A 644 33.02 -3.59 4.23
CA ILE A 644 33.64 -4.91 4.40
C ILE A 644 33.35 -5.45 5.80
N VAL A 645 33.12 -6.76 5.90
CA VAL A 645 32.99 -7.48 7.15
C VAL A 645 34.33 -8.15 7.45
N ASP A 646 34.94 -7.81 8.59
CA ASP A 646 36.20 -8.40 9.03
C ASP A 646 35.97 -9.36 10.19
N LEU A 647 36.64 -10.51 10.18
CA LEU A 647 36.67 -11.42 11.33
C LEU A 647 37.64 -10.89 12.38
N LEU A 648 37.15 -10.64 13.59
CA LEU A 648 37.97 -10.22 14.71
C LEU A 648 38.60 -11.46 15.37
N ASP A 649 39.93 -11.47 15.46
CA ASP A 649 40.65 -12.46 16.25
C ASP A 649 40.59 -12.08 17.74
N VAL A 650 39.55 -12.54 18.42
CA VAL A 650 39.39 -12.35 19.86
C VAL A 650 40.15 -13.44 20.61
N SER A 651 41.47 -13.51 20.38
CA SER A 651 42.38 -14.54 20.90
C SER A 651 42.50 -14.63 22.43
N GLN A 652 41.80 -13.74 23.16
CA GLN A 652 41.75 -13.69 24.63
C GLN A 652 40.40 -14.06 25.25
N ASP A 653 39.31 -14.23 24.48
CA ASP A 653 38.03 -14.68 25.03
C ASP A 653 37.94 -16.20 25.04
N SER A 654 37.57 -16.77 26.20
CA SER A 654 37.33 -18.21 26.41
C SER A 654 36.21 -18.78 25.53
N LEU A 655 35.43 -17.93 24.86
CA LEU A 655 34.35 -18.25 23.94
C LEU A 655 34.73 -18.10 22.45
N SER A 656 35.95 -17.66 22.13
CA SER A 656 36.37 -17.44 20.74
C SER A 656 36.64 -18.75 20.01
N GLN A 657 36.08 -18.86 18.80
CA GLN A 657 36.13 -20.09 18.00
C GLN A 657 37.27 -20.09 16.96
N GLY A 658 38.12 -19.07 16.87
CA GLY A 658 39.05 -18.88 15.73
C GLY A 658 40.14 -19.96 15.59
N ARG A 659 40.78 -20.37 16.69
CA ARG A 659 41.99 -21.25 16.61
C ARG A 659 41.76 -22.63 15.96
N PRO A 660 40.67 -23.37 16.25
CA PRO A 660 40.42 -24.66 15.61
C PRO A 660 40.14 -24.60 14.11
N TRP A 661 39.91 -23.42 13.54
CA TRP A 661 39.52 -23.20 12.14
C TRP A 661 40.54 -22.36 11.38
N GLU A 662 41.78 -22.27 11.88
CA GLU A 662 42.83 -21.41 11.30
C GLU A 662 43.17 -21.82 9.86
N GLU A 663 43.14 -23.12 9.55
CA GLU A 663 43.34 -23.63 8.18
C GLU A 663 42.19 -23.21 7.24
N GLU A 664 40.94 -23.30 7.68
CA GLU A 664 39.77 -22.86 6.93
C GLU A 664 39.72 -21.34 6.79
N MET A 665 40.11 -20.60 7.84
CA MET A 665 40.22 -19.14 7.80
C MET A 665 41.25 -18.72 6.75
N GLN A 666 42.44 -19.33 6.76
CA GLN A 666 43.49 -19.05 5.77
C GLN A 666 43.00 -19.35 4.34
N LYS A 667 42.38 -20.52 4.14
CA LYS A 667 41.93 -20.97 2.81
C LYS A 667 40.74 -20.21 2.25
N TYR A 668 39.78 -19.81 3.09
CA TYR A 668 38.53 -19.21 2.62
C TYR A 668 38.47 -17.70 2.84
N ILE A 669 38.92 -17.19 3.99
CA ILE A 669 38.96 -15.74 4.26
C ILE A 669 40.25 -15.13 3.68
N GLY A 670 41.40 -15.77 3.91
CA GLY A 670 42.70 -15.30 3.44
C GLY A 670 42.87 -15.39 1.92
N GLU A 671 42.80 -16.60 1.35
CA GLU A 671 43.08 -16.84 -0.08
C GLU A 671 41.90 -16.50 -1.00
N ARG A 672 40.66 -16.71 -0.53
CA ARG A 672 39.44 -16.61 -1.36
C ARG A 672 38.55 -15.43 -1.02
N HIS A 673 38.89 -14.66 0.03
CA HIS A 673 38.13 -13.50 0.49
C HIS A 673 36.62 -13.78 0.64
N SER A 674 36.26 -14.97 1.14
CA SER A 674 34.90 -15.46 1.20
C SER A 674 34.52 -15.94 2.60
N ILE A 675 33.87 -15.06 3.36
CA ILE A 675 33.24 -15.40 4.64
C ILE A 675 32.13 -16.46 4.44
N PRO A 676 31.25 -16.37 3.41
CA PRO A 676 30.27 -17.43 3.18
C PRO A 676 30.92 -18.78 2.90
N GLY A 677 32.02 -18.81 2.13
CA GLY A 677 32.79 -20.03 1.87
C GLY A 677 33.41 -20.62 3.14
N PHE A 678 33.93 -19.76 4.02
CA PHE A 678 34.45 -20.14 5.33
C PHE A 678 33.36 -20.76 6.21
N LEU A 679 32.25 -20.05 6.42
CA LEU A 679 31.14 -20.52 7.25
C LEU A 679 30.52 -21.81 6.70
N ALA A 680 30.38 -21.95 5.38
CA ALA A 680 29.91 -23.19 4.78
C ALA A 680 30.86 -24.38 5.06
N ALA A 681 32.18 -24.16 4.97
CA ALA A 681 33.17 -25.19 5.26
C ALA A 681 33.13 -25.62 6.74
N VAL A 682 33.02 -24.66 7.67
CA VAL A 682 32.88 -24.91 9.10
C VAL A 682 31.62 -25.73 9.39
N THR A 683 30.47 -25.36 8.82
CA THR A 683 29.21 -26.11 8.97
C THR A 683 29.35 -27.56 8.51
N LEU A 684 29.90 -27.80 7.32
CA LEU A 684 30.07 -29.16 6.78
C LEU A 684 30.98 -30.03 7.67
N GLN A 685 32.03 -29.44 8.24
CA GLN A 685 32.92 -30.17 9.15
C GLN A 685 32.29 -30.45 10.51
N LEU A 686 31.55 -29.50 11.08
CA LEU A 686 30.82 -29.70 12.33
C LEU A 686 29.73 -30.78 12.16
N GLU A 687 29.00 -30.76 11.04
CA GLU A 687 28.01 -31.79 10.71
C GLU A 687 28.64 -33.17 10.52
N ALA A 688 29.81 -33.26 9.86
CA ALA A 688 30.54 -34.51 9.70
C ALA A 688 30.99 -35.10 11.05
N ARG A 689 31.47 -34.27 11.98
CA ARG A 689 31.85 -34.69 13.34
C ARG A 689 30.67 -35.23 14.15
N ARG A 690 29.49 -34.64 13.97
CA ARG A 690 28.25 -35.10 14.61
C ARG A 690 27.82 -36.49 14.13
N ASN A 691 27.92 -36.74 12.82
CA ASN A 691 27.58 -38.04 12.24
C ASN A 691 28.54 -39.16 12.66
N THR A 692 29.80 -38.85 13.00
CA THR A 692 30.75 -39.85 13.52
C THR A 692 30.46 -40.26 14.96
N GLU A 693 29.99 -39.34 15.82
CA GLU A 693 29.66 -39.65 17.22
C GLU A 693 28.36 -40.49 17.36
N ASP A 694 27.39 -40.30 16.46
CA ASP A 694 26.16 -41.11 16.45
C ASP A 694 26.40 -42.56 15.96
N VAL A 695 27.46 -42.79 15.18
CA VAL A 695 27.90 -44.14 14.78
C VAL A 695 28.67 -44.85 15.90
N GLU A 696 29.43 -44.12 16.73
CA GLU A 696 30.13 -44.72 17.87
C GLU A 696 29.19 -45.10 19.03
N ARG A 697 28.09 -44.36 19.25
CA ARG A 697 27.08 -44.71 20.27
C ARG A 697 26.28 -45.97 19.94
N THR A 698 26.28 -46.44 18.69
CA THR A 698 25.55 -47.65 18.27
C THR A 698 26.42 -48.92 18.24
N HIS A 699 27.68 -48.86 18.68
CA HIS A 699 28.59 -50.01 18.74
C HIS A 699 28.98 -50.48 20.15
N THR A 700 28.35 -49.94 21.20
CA THR A 700 28.51 -50.44 22.58
C THR A 700 27.23 -51.11 23.09
N PHE A 701 26.75 -52.15 22.40
CA PHE A 701 25.92 -53.17 23.06
C PHE A 701 26.83 -54.26 23.62
N THR A 702 27.06 -54.14 24.92
CA THR A 702 27.74 -55.07 25.81
C THR A 702 27.17 -56.48 25.65
N VAL A 703 27.96 -57.41 25.12
CA VAL A 703 27.76 -58.84 25.33
C VAL A 703 28.17 -59.14 26.77
N MET A 704 27.24 -58.97 27.72
CA MET A 704 27.34 -59.66 29.00
C MET A 704 26.77 -61.05 28.82
N GLN A 705 27.69 -61.98 28.62
CA GLN A 705 27.49 -63.40 28.76
C GLN A 705 27.89 -63.75 30.20
N GLU A 706 26.93 -64.00 31.08
CA GLU A 706 27.20 -64.68 32.34
C GLU A 706 26.09 -65.68 32.69
N HIS A 707 26.58 -66.72 33.37
CA HIS A 707 25.99 -68.00 33.71
C HIS A 707 24.91 -67.95 34.80
#